data_AF-A2DXU3-F1
#
_entry.id   AF-A2DXU3-F1
#
_cell.length_a   1.000
_cell.length_b   1.000
_cell.length_c   1.000
_cell.angle_alpha   90.00
_cell.angle_beta   90.00
_cell.angle_gamma   90.00
#
_symmetry.space_group_name_H-M   'P 1'
#
loop_
_entity.id
_entity.type
_entity.pdbx_description
1 polymer ?
#
loop_
_entity_poly.entity_id
_entity_poly.type
_entity_poly.pdbx_seq_one_letter_code
_entity_poly.pdbx_strand_id
1 'polypeptide(L)'
;MIILLALFKDIDQGCYINDGKTLNKVNDTSPHLRISARCEEIKESCFYKLNSLISFSFEDHPNLTTIGSSSFQSCIHLSIANLSSCIKLITVSSYAFSSCDEISMILLPTGLQEIQISAFQYDKLLTSVIIPASVEIIGSTAFSDCVNLKNVTFEEGSNLLTLEWAVFSGCSISSFQIPEKVTNVDGYAFTDGKLTNLTLHPKNEYLFVENNTVFSADKCILFFISNKTFETYEIPSFVSTLGQGCFYKSKITAIAIPENVKRIEQICFCDCKNLINVTFLGPLENIGSNIFALSNNIELIVFPNTTMKVEGYEFISNRSPKIRMKFTCKIRFNYNSIYRITNVSISYLDKLDLVIDKNTLIMDSYQTKIYEFWGFNVLKITIPKTVSRIRESAFENSTIRQIDFEKDSQLVEIENYVFRNCSMLGSINFSSLYLRSLGFSALKDCILLSSVSFASSDVEVMNNAFENCINLESVNFMNNILDNCFSGCTNLSQINIKEGSEIIGVGSFENCNSLEKLNIPSSVKIISDYAFINCNNLKTIFFISNNLLENFSINSFSGCISLTNITDFSSDNYECNFNTIYYKNNSKLDLVYHARNSLDKVLIVSCNTICRFSFNHSNNIKNISISPNSVSHIEEFSFNNCPQLRYINFPLSIQTVAAYAFNECRSIRCPINIENTSVDYLKMISESGISSKLVFSCQFLYDSNRQKVKFQLFNSSANLFWRHLSN
;
A
#
# COMPACT_ATOMS: atom_id res chain seq x y z
N MET A 1 40.45 6.93 63.23
CA MET A 1 39.47 5.84 63.02
C MET A 1 40.21 4.50 63.11
N ILE A 2 40.58 4.07 64.32
CA ILE A 2 41.44 2.87 64.58
C ILE A 2 40.67 1.80 65.40
N ILE A 3 39.37 1.96 65.63
CA ILE A 3 38.54 0.98 66.34
C ILE A 3 37.38 0.57 65.41
N LEU A 4 37.59 -0.43 64.55
CA LEU A 4 36.51 -1.16 63.84
C LEU A 4 36.97 -2.43 63.09
N LEU A 5 38.29 -2.69 63.01
CA LEU A 5 38.85 -3.89 62.36
C LEU A 5 38.45 -5.23 63.01
N ALA A 6 37.78 -5.24 64.16
CA ALA A 6 37.40 -6.46 64.90
C ALA A 6 35.93 -6.92 64.68
N LEU A 7 35.16 -6.29 63.79
CA LEU A 7 33.70 -6.53 63.68
C LEU A 7 33.23 -7.25 62.41
N PHE A 8 34.07 -7.41 61.39
CA PHE A 8 33.66 -8.08 60.14
C PHE A 8 34.10 -9.55 60.13
N LYS A 9 33.17 -10.45 59.83
CA LYS A 9 33.43 -11.88 59.64
C LYS A 9 33.85 -12.15 58.21
N ASP A 10 34.94 -12.88 58.02
CA ASP A 10 35.34 -13.36 56.69
C ASP A 10 34.29 -14.29 56.11
N ILE A 11 33.95 -14.05 54.84
CA ILE A 11 33.06 -14.94 54.09
C ILE A 11 33.77 -16.30 53.89
N ASP A 12 33.02 -17.38 54.11
CA ASP A 12 33.51 -18.75 53.97
C ASP A 12 34.13 -19.03 52.59
N GLN A 13 35.26 -19.75 52.53
CA GLN A 13 35.95 -20.05 51.28
C GLN A 13 35.07 -20.87 50.30
N GLY A 14 34.11 -21.65 50.80
CA GLY A 14 33.14 -22.38 49.98
C GLY A 14 32.11 -21.50 49.26
N CYS A 15 31.99 -20.22 49.62
CA CYS A 15 31.21 -19.24 48.86
C CYS A 15 31.92 -18.77 47.59
N TYR A 16 33.25 -18.98 47.50
CA TYR A 16 34.07 -18.58 46.36
C TYR A 16 34.30 -19.76 45.40
N ILE A 17 34.44 -19.43 44.13
CA ILE A 17 34.86 -20.34 43.05
C ILE A 17 36.07 -19.74 42.32
N ASN A 18 36.65 -20.49 41.39
CA ASN A 18 37.80 -20.05 40.57
C ASN A 18 38.99 -19.57 41.42
N ASP A 19 39.39 -20.36 42.42
CA ASP A 19 40.50 -20.05 43.33
C ASP A 19 40.34 -18.72 44.09
N GLY A 20 39.10 -18.42 44.53
CA GLY A 20 38.81 -17.20 45.28
C GLY A 20 38.49 -15.98 44.42
N LYS A 21 38.58 -16.09 43.08
CA LYS A 21 38.37 -14.96 42.16
C LYS A 21 36.91 -14.57 41.96
N THR A 22 35.97 -15.49 42.13
CA THR A 22 34.54 -15.21 41.94
C THR A 22 33.77 -15.57 43.19
N LEU A 23 33.02 -14.62 43.76
CA LEU A 23 32.13 -14.86 44.88
C LEU A 23 30.73 -15.25 44.37
N ASN A 24 30.35 -16.52 44.54
CA ASN A 24 29.21 -17.12 43.84
C ASN A 24 27.87 -16.97 44.59
N LYS A 25 27.80 -17.30 45.89
CA LYS A 25 26.60 -17.13 46.72
C LYS A 25 26.96 -17.06 48.20
N VAL A 26 26.39 -16.08 48.90
CA VAL A 26 26.56 -15.92 50.35
C VAL A 26 25.23 -16.18 51.06
N ASN A 27 25.23 -17.16 51.96
CA ASN A 27 24.10 -17.49 52.83
C ASN A 27 24.41 -17.19 54.31
N ASP A 28 25.56 -16.57 54.59
CA ASP A 28 26.00 -16.23 55.94
C ASP A 28 25.12 -15.12 56.51
N THR A 29 24.47 -15.39 57.65
CA THR A 29 23.54 -14.45 58.29
C THR A 29 24.21 -13.46 59.24
N SER A 30 25.55 -13.37 59.23
CA SER A 30 26.28 -12.38 60.02
C SER A 30 26.03 -10.97 59.50
N PRO A 31 25.87 -9.96 60.39
CA PRO A 31 25.51 -8.61 59.97
C PRO A 31 26.64 -7.83 59.29
N HIS A 32 27.89 -8.23 59.51
CA HIS A 32 29.07 -7.54 59.01
C HIS A 32 29.99 -8.56 58.32
N LEU A 33 30.08 -8.51 56.99
CA LEU A 33 30.83 -9.49 56.19
C LEU A 33 32.04 -8.86 55.48
N ARG A 34 33.18 -9.55 55.50
CA ARG A 34 34.40 -9.15 54.79
C ARG A 34 34.62 -10.01 53.55
N ILE A 35 34.74 -9.35 52.41
CA ILE A 35 35.01 -9.94 51.09
C ILE A 35 36.52 -10.00 50.86
N SER A 36 37.01 -11.12 50.34
CA SER A 36 38.45 -11.32 50.13
C SER A 36 39.02 -10.42 49.03
N ALA A 37 40.25 -9.96 49.20
CA ALA A 37 40.96 -9.13 48.22
C ALA A 37 41.28 -9.90 46.91
N ARG A 38 41.25 -11.24 46.95
CA ARG A 38 41.37 -12.09 45.74
C ARG A 38 40.12 -12.06 44.86
N CYS A 39 38.98 -11.63 45.39
CA CYS A 39 37.74 -11.55 44.64
C CYS A 39 37.85 -10.50 43.52
N GLU A 40 37.72 -10.95 42.28
CA GLU A 40 37.67 -10.13 41.07
C GLU A 40 36.21 -9.88 40.67
N GLU A 41 35.29 -10.82 40.95
CA GLU A 41 33.88 -10.71 40.55
C GLU A 41 32.93 -11.13 41.69
N ILE A 42 31.96 -10.28 42.03
CA ILE A 42 30.77 -10.70 42.79
C ILE A 42 29.71 -11.14 41.79
N LYS A 43 29.30 -12.41 41.82
CA LYS A 43 28.37 -12.94 40.84
C LYS A 43 26.95 -12.37 41.03
N GLU A 44 26.12 -12.54 40.02
CA GLU A 44 24.69 -12.22 40.08
C GLU A 44 24.01 -12.81 41.32
N SER A 45 23.11 -12.03 41.93
CA SER A 45 22.30 -12.43 43.09
C SER A 45 23.07 -12.98 44.30
N CYS A 46 24.37 -12.68 44.42
CA CYS A 46 25.25 -13.28 45.42
C CYS A 46 24.76 -13.10 46.87
N PHE A 47 24.38 -11.88 47.25
CA PHE A 47 23.79 -11.47 48.52
C PHE A 47 22.28 -11.16 48.42
N TYR A 48 21.62 -11.54 47.32
CA TYR A 48 20.20 -11.22 47.08
C TYR A 48 19.30 -11.55 48.28
N LYS A 49 18.53 -10.55 48.75
CA LYS A 49 17.63 -10.64 49.92
C LYS A 49 18.31 -11.10 51.21
N LEU A 50 19.61 -10.88 51.36
CA LEU A 50 20.31 -11.16 52.61
C LEU A 50 20.01 -10.06 53.63
N ASN A 51 18.80 -10.11 54.21
CA ASN A 51 18.30 -9.09 55.14
C ASN A 51 19.15 -8.99 56.41
N SER A 52 19.92 -10.01 56.77
CA SER A 52 20.83 -9.92 57.90
C SER A 52 22.00 -8.95 57.68
N LEU A 53 22.37 -8.67 56.42
CA LEU A 53 23.54 -7.87 56.09
C LEU A 53 23.30 -6.38 56.40
N ILE A 54 24.06 -5.84 57.35
CA ILE A 54 24.03 -4.44 57.76
C ILE A 54 25.17 -3.65 57.11
N SER A 55 26.34 -4.28 56.94
CA SER A 55 27.48 -3.70 56.23
C SER A 55 28.41 -4.76 55.66
N PHE A 56 29.19 -4.39 54.65
CA PHE A 56 30.29 -5.21 54.15
C PHE A 56 31.58 -4.40 54.06
N SER A 57 32.71 -5.10 54.02
CA SER A 57 34.03 -4.51 53.79
C SER A 57 34.84 -5.41 52.85
N PHE A 58 35.98 -4.90 52.38
CA PHE A 58 36.97 -5.68 51.65
C PHE A 58 38.23 -5.86 52.51
N GLU A 59 38.97 -6.94 52.27
CA GLU A 59 40.39 -7.01 52.66
C GLU A 59 41.21 -5.93 51.93
N ASP A 60 42.40 -5.61 52.45
CA ASP A 60 43.26 -4.58 51.90
C ASP A 60 43.61 -4.85 50.42
N HIS A 61 43.57 -3.80 49.60
CA HIS A 61 43.86 -3.85 48.15
C HIS A 61 42.97 -4.82 47.35
N PRO A 62 41.63 -4.63 47.33
CA PRO A 62 40.73 -5.52 46.61
C PRO A 62 40.96 -5.51 45.09
N ASN A 63 40.87 -6.69 44.47
CA ASN A 63 40.98 -6.87 43.01
C ASN A 63 39.64 -6.82 42.26
N LEU A 64 38.56 -6.40 42.93
CA LEU A 64 37.21 -6.42 42.39
C LEU A 64 37.12 -5.57 41.12
N THR A 65 36.69 -6.16 40.01
CA THR A 65 36.45 -5.52 38.71
C THR A 65 34.97 -5.40 38.39
N THR A 66 34.12 -6.30 38.90
CA THR A 66 32.69 -6.34 38.59
C THR A 66 31.82 -6.72 39.79
N ILE A 67 30.74 -5.96 40.00
CA ILE A 67 29.62 -6.34 40.87
C ILE A 67 28.46 -6.79 39.98
N GLY A 68 28.10 -8.06 40.05
CA GLY A 68 27.09 -8.69 39.20
C GLY A 68 25.66 -8.27 39.49
N SER A 69 24.77 -8.56 38.55
CA SER A 69 23.38 -8.11 38.57
C SER A 69 22.61 -8.60 39.80
N SER A 70 21.79 -7.74 40.40
CA SER A 70 21.01 -8.05 41.61
C SER A 70 21.82 -8.57 42.80
N SER A 71 23.15 -8.39 42.81
CA SER A 71 24.05 -9.03 43.79
C SER A 71 23.70 -8.68 45.23
N PHE A 72 23.37 -7.44 45.56
CA PHE A 72 22.90 -6.97 46.86
C PHE A 72 21.43 -6.55 46.85
N GLN A 73 20.67 -6.87 45.79
CA GLN A 73 19.29 -6.40 45.68
C GLN A 73 18.44 -6.88 46.87
N SER A 74 17.65 -5.96 47.40
CA SER A 74 16.78 -6.16 48.57
C SER A 74 17.52 -6.54 49.86
N CYS A 75 18.80 -6.16 50.02
CA CYS A 75 19.46 -6.14 51.33
C CYS A 75 18.96 -4.95 52.16
N ILE A 76 17.74 -5.07 52.70
CA ILE A 76 16.98 -3.93 53.25
C ILE A 76 17.64 -3.20 54.43
N HIS A 77 18.53 -3.88 55.17
CA HIS A 77 19.25 -3.33 56.33
C HIS A 77 20.68 -2.87 55.99
N LEU A 78 21.11 -2.99 54.72
CA LEU A 78 22.43 -2.52 54.30
C LEU A 78 22.48 -0.99 54.39
N SER A 79 23.35 -0.48 55.26
CA SER A 79 23.38 0.95 55.61
C SER A 79 24.30 1.80 54.72
N ILE A 80 25.40 1.22 54.25
CA ILE A 80 26.44 1.90 53.47
C ILE A 80 26.96 0.93 52.39
N ALA A 81 26.99 1.40 51.14
CA ALA A 81 27.72 0.75 50.06
C ALA A 81 29.08 1.44 49.87
N ASN A 82 30.09 0.99 50.64
CA ASN A 82 31.43 1.54 50.56
C ASN A 82 32.29 0.75 49.55
N LEU A 83 32.43 1.30 48.35
CA LEU A 83 33.23 0.73 47.26
C LEU A 83 34.52 1.52 47.01
N SER A 84 34.83 2.53 47.84
CA SER A 84 35.93 3.49 47.60
C SER A 84 37.32 2.85 47.46
N SER A 85 37.56 1.70 48.09
CA SER A 85 38.84 0.96 47.99
C SER A 85 38.96 0.09 46.73
N CYS A 86 37.87 -0.13 46.00
CA CYS A 86 37.81 -0.99 44.82
C CYS A 86 38.25 -0.23 43.54
N ILE A 87 39.49 0.26 43.50
CA ILE A 87 40.00 1.09 42.38
C ILE A 87 40.07 0.38 41.01
N LYS A 88 39.89 -0.94 40.98
CA LYS A 88 39.81 -1.75 39.75
C LYS A 88 38.37 -2.01 39.30
N LEU A 89 37.38 -1.60 40.08
CA LEU A 89 35.97 -1.81 39.78
C LEU A 89 35.60 -1.00 38.56
N ILE A 90 35.16 -1.68 37.51
CA ILE A 90 34.77 -1.08 36.24
C ILE A 90 33.25 -0.92 36.19
N THR A 91 32.49 -1.91 36.69
CA THR A 91 31.05 -1.99 36.50
C THR A 91 30.30 -2.33 37.79
N VAL A 92 29.30 -1.51 38.12
CA VAL A 92 28.19 -1.87 39.02
C VAL A 92 27.01 -2.29 38.15
N SER A 93 26.72 -3.59 38.10
CA SER A 93 25.75 -4.15 37.15
C SER A 93 24.29 -3.86 37.53
N SER A 94 23.40 -4.21 36.62
CA SER A 94 21.98 -3.89 36.72
C SER A 94 21.37 -4.40 38.03
N TYR A 95 20.58 -3.56 38.71
CA TYR A 95 19.95 -3.85 40.00
C TYR A 95 20.91 -4.21 41.16
N ALA A 96 22.23 -4.04 41.02
CA ALA A 96 23.20 -4.54 42.00
C ALA A 96 22.87 -4.20 43.46
N PHE A 97 22.48 -2.96 43.75
CA PHE A 97 22.09 -2.49 45.08
C PHE A 97 20.62 -2.05 45.15
N SER A 98 19.77 -2.46 44.20
CA SER A 98 18.38 -2.00 44.17
C SER A 98 17.59 -2.41 45.42
N SER A 99 16.72 -1.53 45.90
CA SER A 99 15.81 -1.75 47.04
C SER A 99 16.56 -2.05 48.34
N CYS A 100 17.73 -1.47 48.53
CA CYS A 100 18.42 -1.47 49.82
C CYS A 100 17.92 -0.26 50.62
N ASP A 101 16.74 -0.41 51.22
CA ASP A 101 15.95 0.67 51.80
C ASP A 101 16.71 1.54 52.83
N GLU A 102 17.69 0.97 53.55
CA GLU A 102 18.49 1.67 54.57
C GLU A 102 19.82 2.26 54.07
N ILE A 103 20.18 2.12 52.77
CA ILE A 103 21.40 2.75 52.24
C ILE A 103 21.26 4.27 52.34
N SER A 104 22.11 4.86 53.17
CA SER A 104 22.16 6.32 53.37
C SER A 104 23.35 6.97 52.67
N MET A 105 24.38 6.18 52.33
CA MET A 105 25.64 6.62 51.74
C MET A 105 26.19 5.58 50.75
N ILE A 106 26.61 6.06 49.59
CA ILE A 106 27.33 5.29 48.57
C ILE A 106 28.68 5.98 48.33
N LEU A 107 29.77 5.22 48.41
CA LEU A 107 31.12 5.70 48.14
C LEU A 107 31.68 4.95 46.93
N LEU A 108 31.67 5.59 45.77
CA LEU A 108 32.15 4.99 44.52
C LEU A 108 33.67 5.13 44.37
N PRO A 109 34.38 4.14 43.79
CA PRO A 109 35.82 4.20 43.59
C PRO A 109 36.22 5.05 42.39
N THR A 110 37.43 5.58 42.43
CA THR A 110 38.11 6.13 41.25
C THR A 110 38.33 5.01 40.22
N GLY A 111 38.00 5.25 38.96
CA GLY A 111 38.17 4.26 37.88
C GLY A 111 36.89 3.53 37.47
N LEU A 112 35.79 3.69 38.22
CA LEU A 112 34.47 3.19 37.84
C LEU A 112 34.03 3.78 36.50
N GLN A 113 33.61 2.94 35.56
CA GLN A 113 33.19 3.34 34.21
C GLN A 113 31.67 3.27 34.04
N GLU A 114 31.02 2.26 34.62
CA GLU A 114 29.59 2.01 34.40
C GLU A 114 28.80 1.81 35.70
N ILE A 115 27.69 2.54 35.82
CA ILE A 115 26.59 2.27 36.75
C ILE A 115 25.40 1.84 35.88
N GLN A 116 25.06 0.55 35.88
CA GLN A 116 24.07 0.02 34.96
C GLN A 116 22.62 0.23 35.43
N ILE A 117 21.68 -0.25 34.61
CA ILE A 117 20.23 -0.05 34.75
C ILE A 117 19.75 -0.39 36.17
N SER A 118 19.03 0.52 36.80
CA SER A 118 18.46 0.35 38.14
C SER A 118 19.45 -0.04 39.26
N ALA A 119 20.77 0.18 39.08
CA ALA A 119 21.79 -0.26 40.04
C ALA A 119 21.50 0.13 41.50
N PHE A 120 20.96 1.33 41.75
CA PHE A 120 20.61 1.88 43.07
C PHE A 120 19.12 2.26 43.17
N GLN A 121 18.26 1.64 42.35
CA GLN A 121 16.84 1.98 42.31
C GLN A 121 16.16 1.65 43.64
N TYR A 122 15.29 2.54 44.13
CA TYR A 122 14.56 2.42 45.41
C TYR A 122 15.43 2.49 46.69
N ASP A 123 16.64 3.04 46.62
CA ASP A 123 17.45 3.29 47.84
C ASP A 123 16.94 4.54 48.57
N LYS A 124 15.90 4.34 49.39
CA LYS A 124 15.04 5.43 49.91
C LYS A 124 15.74 6.39 50.86
N LEU A 125 16.75 5.96 51.61
CA LEU A 125 17.48 6.82 52.57
C LEU A 125 18.67 7.57 51.95
N LEU A 126 19.03 7.29 50.70
CA LEU A 126 20.14 7.96 50.03
C LEU A 126 19.80 9.45 49.85
N THR A 127 20.68 10.34 50.33
CA THR A 127 20.46 11.80 50.27
C THR A 127 21.36 12.51 49.27
N SER A 128 22.56 11.97 49.05
CA SER A 128 23.53 12.51 48.10
C SER A 128 24.42 11.42 47.51
N VAL A 129 24.89 11.64 46.28
CA VAL A 129 25.90 10.80 45.64
C VAL A 129 26.91 11.67 44.87
N ILE A 130 28.18 11.30 44.96
CA ILE A 130 29.26 11.87 44.16
C ILE A 130 29.62 10.85 43.08
N ILE A 131 29.51 11.24 41.82
CA ILE A 131 29.82 10.40 40.66
C ILE A 131 31.29 10.68 40.24
N PRO A 132 32.16 9.65 40.23
CA PRO A 132 33.54 9.80 39.80
C PRO A 132 33.68 10.28 38.36
N ALA A 133 34.74 11.03 38.06
CA ALA A 133 34.96 11.60 36.72
C ALA A 133 35.09 10.52 35.62
N SER A 134 35.54 9.32 36.00
CA SER A 134 35.71 8.18 35.10
C SER A 134 34.41 7.56 34.60
N VAL A 135 33.27 7.83 35.23
CA VAL A 135 31.98 7.22 34.86
C VAL A 135 31.54 7.74 33.50
N GLU A 136 31.36 6.82 32.55
CA GLU A 136 30.93 7.09 31.18
C GLU A 136 29.43 6.84 31.01
N ILE A 137 28.88 5.87 31.76
CA ILE A 137 27.48 5.42 31.64
C ILE A 137 26.81 5.41 33.02
N ILE A 138 25.67 6.08 33.12
CA ILE A 138 24.67 5.88 34.16
C ILE A 138 23.40 5.41 33.46
N GLY A 139 23.09 4.14 33.62
CA GLY A 139 21.99 3.47 32.96
C GLY A 139 20.63 4.00 33.39
N SER A 140 19.64 3.73 32.56
CA SER A 140 18.24 4.03 32.79
C SER A 140 17.79 3.57 34.18
N THR A 141 16.95 4.38 34.83
CA THR A 141 16.43 4.16 36.20
C THR A 141 17.47 3.90 37.31
N ALA A 142 18.78 4.12 37.07
CA ALA A 142 19.84 3.77 38.03
C ALA A 142 19.62 4.31 39.45
N PHE A 143 19.07 5.52 39.59
CA PHE A 143 18.72 6.14 40.88
C PHE A 143 17.22 6.46 40.97
N SER A 144 16.38 5.79 40.17
CA SER A 144 14.92 6.02 40.22
C SER A 144 14.38 5.66 41.61
N ASP A 145 13.44 6.47 42.08
CA ASP A 145 12.73 6.30 43.35
C ASP A 145 13.64 6.31 44.59
N CYS A 146 14.84 6.87 44.48
CA CYS A 146 15.63 7.35 45.63
C CYS A 146 14.97 8.62 46.19
N VAL A 147 13.83 8.47 46.87
CA VAL A 147 12.92 9.57 47.21
C VAL A 147 13.54 10.70 48.04
N ASN A 148 14.62 10.44 48.78
CA ASN A 148 15.34 11.43 49.57
C ASN A 148 16.61 11.98 48.89
N LEU A 149 16.96 11.51 47.69
CA LEU A 149 18.13 11.96 46.96
C LEU A 149 17.90 13.39 46.50
N LYS A 150 18.71 14.32 47.02
CA LYS A 150 18.63 15.76 46.76
C LYS A 150 19.81 16.27 45.96
N ASN A 151 21.00 15.70 46.19
CA ASN A 151 22.25 16.20 45.65
C ASN A 151 22.97 15.11 44.84
N VAL A 152 23.12 15.34 43.55
CA VAL A 152 23.96 14.53 42.67
C VAL A 152 25.04 15.44 42.12
N THR A 153 26.30 15.13 42.42
CA THR A 153 27.45 15.94 41.96
C THR A 153 28.42 15.07 41.21
N PHE A 154 29.07 15.64 40.20
CA PHE A 154 30.09 14.98 39.40
C PHE A 154 31.47 15.54 39.76
N GLU A 155 32.48 14.69 39.81
CA GLU A 155 33.87 15.16 39.88
C GLU A 155 34.26 15.91 38.60
N GLU A 156 35.17 16.88 38.73
CA GLU A 156 35.66 17.70 37.62
C GLU A 156 36.23 16.83 36.49
N GLY A 157 35.84 17.14 35.25
CA GLY A 157 36.27 16.37 34.08
C GLY A 157 35.44 15.12 33.82
N SER A 158 34.16 15.14 34.18
CA SER A 158 33.24 14.01 34.01
C SER A 158 33.19 13.49 32.56
N ASN A 159 33.22 12.16 32.42
CA ASN A 159 33.10 11.47 31.14
C ASN A 159 31.65 11.10 30.76
N LEU A 160 30.66 11.45 31.57
CA LEU A 160 29.27 11.08 31.32
C LEU A 160 28.76 11.68 30.00
N LEU A 161 28.18 10.84 29.15
CA LEU A 161 27.74 11.25 27.82
C LEU A 161 26.25 11.61 27.74
N THR A 162 25.40 11.00 28.56
CA THR A 162 23.94 11.15 28.49
C THR A 162 23.31 11.08 29.88
N LEU A 163 22.14 11.72 30.02
CA LEU A 163 21.21 11.44 31.10
C LEU A 163 20.08 10.58 30.55
N GLU A 164 20.09 9.29 30.90
CA GLU A 164 19.18 8.30 30.35
C GLU A 164 17.75 8.37 30.90
N TRP A 165 16.88 7.55 30.31
CA TRP A 165 15.48 7.38 30.70
C TRP A 165 15.31 7.19 32.20
N ALA A 166 14.53 8.07 32.82
CA ALA A 166 14.12 7.98 34.22
C ALA A 166 15.28 7.87 35.23
N VAL A 167 16.51 8.27 34.88
CA VAL A 167 17.70 8.05 35.73
C VAL A 167 17.52 8.56 37.17
N PHE A 168 16.84 9.69 37.35
CA PHE A 168 16.53 10.31 38.64
C PHE A 168 15.03 10.50 38.85
N SER A 169 14.19 9.70 38.19
CA SER A 169 12.73 9.77 38.34
C SER A 169 12.33 9.52 39.79
N GLY A 170 11.46 10.38 40.36
CA GLY A 170 10.97 10.18 41.73
C GLY A 170 11.93 10.65 42.83
N CYS A 171 13.07 11.25 42.47
CA CYS A 171 14.00 11.84 43.43
C CYS A 171 13.46 13.17 44.02
N SER A 172 14.20 13.76 44.95
CA SER A 172 13.91 15.08 45.52
C SER A 172 14.93 16.14 45.09
N ILE A 173 15.48 16.00 43.88
CA ILE A 173 16.46 16.93 43.30
C ILE A 173 15.76 18.23 42.92
N SER A 174 16.19 19.33 43.54
CA SER A 174 15.67 20.68 43.26
C SER A 174 16.58 21.53 42.39
N SER A 175 17.88 21.22 42.39
CA SER A 175 18.92 21.86 41.59
C SER A 175 19.83 20.79 40.97
N PHE A 176 20.18 20.93 39.71
CA PHE A 176 21.07 19.99 39.01
C PHE A 176 21.98 20.74 38.04
N GLN A 177 23.26 20.36 37.98
CA GLN A 177 24.22 20.87 37.00
C GLN A 177 24.58 19.75 36.02
N ILE A 178 24.31 19.98 34.74
CA ILE A 178 24.66 19.03 33.67
C ILE A 178 26.19 19.06 33.46
N PRO A 179 26.90 17.91 33.54
CA PRO A 179 28.36 17.85 33.48
C PRO A 179 28.94 18.07 32.07
N GLU A 180 30.26 18.13 31.97
CA GLU A 180 31.04 18.63 30.83
C GLU A 180 30.72 17.96 29.49
N LYS A 181 30.61 16.63 29.46
CA LYS A 181 30.51 15.86 28.21
C LYS A 181 29.10 15.38 27.87
N VAL A 182 28.10 15.76 28.66
CA VAL A 182 26.71 15.34 28.40
C VAL A 182 26.20 16.01 27.12
N THR A 183 25.79 15.19 26.17
CA THR A 183 25.32 15.59 24.85
C THR A 183 23.81 15.51 24.70
N ASN A 184 23.13 14.78 25.58
CA ASN A 184 21.69 14.56 25.54
C ASN A 184 21.10 14.36 26.94
N VAL A 185 19.89 14.87 27.13
CA VAL A 185 19.09 14.69 28.35
C VAL A 185 17.73 14.13 27.95
N ASP A 186 17.43 12.91 28.36
CA ASP A 186 16.10 12.32 28.13
C ASP A 186 15.02 13.14 28.86
N GLY A 187 13.91 13.44 28.21
CA GLY A 187 12.84 14.25 28.78
C GLY A 187 12.18 13.64 30.03
N TYR A 188 12.39 12.33 30.24
CA TYR A 188 11.96 11.55 31.38
C TYR A 188 13.00 11.47 32.51
N ALA A 189 14.22 12.01 32.35
CA ALA A 189 15.29 11.89 33.34
C ALA A 189 14.87 12.38 34.74
N PHE A 190 14.01 13.41 34.80
CA PHE A 190 13.43 13.97 36.04
C PHE A 190 11.90 14.11 35.91
N THR A 191 11.12 13.30 36.65
CA THR A 191 9.65 13.25 36.47
C THR A 191 8.82 13.75 37.64
N ASP A 192 9.42 13.95 38.80
CA ASP A 192 8.78 14.42 40.03
C ASP A 192 8.40 15.91 40.00
N GLY A 193 8.93 16.68 39.05
CA GLY A 193 8.61 18.09 38.86
C GLY A 193 9.15 19.02 39.94
N LYS A 194 10.12 18.56 40.75
CA LYS A 194 10.75 19.37 41.82
C LYS A 194 11.97 20.18 41.35
N LEU A 195 12.48 19.88 40.16
CA LEU A 195 13.67 20.52 39.59
C LEU A 195 13.35 21.96 39.15
N THR A 196 13.76 22.92 39.97
CA THR A 196 13.50 24.36 39.77
C THR A 196 14.70 25.14 39.24
N ASN A 197 15.91 24.59 39.42
CA ASN A 197 17.15 25.18 38.94
C ASN A 197 17.96 24.16 38.13
N LEU A 198 18.13 24.42 36.84
CA LEU A 198 18.94 23.59 35.95
C LEU A 198 20.03 24.45 35.32
N THR A 199 21.28 24.07 35.56
CA THR A 199 22.46 24.78 35.05
C THR A 199 23.33 23.86 34.20
N LEU A 200 24.17 24.45 33.37
CA LEU A 200 25.15 23.74 32.55
C LEU A 200 26.56 23.95 33.11
N HIS A 201 27.41 22.92 33.09
CA HIS A 201 28.82 23.10 33.40
C HIS A 201 29.49 24.05 32.39
N PRO A 202 30.34 25.01 32.82
CA PRO A 202 30.94 26.00 31.90
C PRO A 202 31.74 25.43 30.73
N LYS A 203 32.20 24.18 30.84
CA LYS A 203 32.96 23.46 29.79
C LYS A 203 32.09 22.59 28.88
N ASN A 204 30.77 22.55 29.08
CA ASN A 204 29.90 21.80 28.18
C ASN A 204 29.62 22.62 26.93
N GLU A 205 30.05 22.09 25.78
CA GLU A 205 29.91 22.72 24.45
C GLU A 205 28.81 22.07 23.60
N TYR A 206 28.10 21.06 24.15
CA TYR A 206 27.17 20.21 23.41
C TYR A 206 25.71 20.59 23.61
N LEU A 207 25.40 21.27 24.72
CA LEU A 207 24.05 21.66 25.10
C LEU A 207 23.95 23.16 25.30
N PHE A 208 22.73 23.68 25.19
CA PHE A 208 22.39 25.04 25.52
C PHE A 208 21.25 25.03 26.54
N VAL A 209 21.41 25.77 27.65
CA VAL A 209 20.37 25.88 28.69
C VAL A 209 19.91 27.31 28.80
N GLU A 210 18.61 27.53 28.62
CA GLU A 210 17.97 28.84 28.76
C GLU A 210 16.62 28.67 29.45
N ASN A 211 16.35 29.51 30.45
CA ASN A 211 15.10 29.48 31.22
C ASN A 211 14.69 28.06 31.68
N ASN A 212 15.66 27.30 32.21
CA ASN A 212 15.46 25.91 32.67
C ASN A 212 14.97 24.93 31.57
N THR A 213 15.21 25.25 30.30
CA THR A 213 15.01 24.38 29.15
C THR A 213 16.35 23.98 28.55
N VAL A 214 16.51 22.70 28.22
CA VAL A 214 17.71 22.13 27.61
C VAL A 214 17.48 21.96 26.12
N PHE A 215 18.40 22.49 25.33
CA PHE A 215 18.45 22.35 23.88
C PHE A 215 19.78 21.74 23.44
N SER A 216 19.83 21.25 22.19
CA SER A 216 21.10 20.99 21.50
C SER A 216 21.93 22.28 21.37
N ALA A 217 23.25 22.16 21.16
CA ALA A 217 24.14 23.32 20.96
C ALA A 217 23.67 24.26 19.83
N ASP A 218 23.13 23.72 18.74
CA ASP A 218 22.56 24.46 17.61
C ASP A 218 21.11 24.93 17.85
N LYS A 219 20.52 24.57 19.00
CA LYS A 219 19.15 24.84 19.45
C LYS A 219 18.03 24.17 18.65
N CYS A 220 18.36 23.36 17.64
CA CYS A 220 17.38 22.70 16.78
C CYS A 220 16.52 21.66 17.52
N ILE A 221 17.04 21.05 18.58
CA ILE A 221 16.36 20.02 19.37
C ILE A 221 16.06 20.56 20.76
N LEU A 222 14.80 20.46 21.18
CA LEU A 222 14.36 20.70 22.55
C LEU A 222 14.35 19.37 23.30
N PHE A 223 15.29 19.16 24.22
CA PHE A 223 15.48 17.89 24.93
C PHE A 223 14.61 17.76 26.18
N PHE A 224 14.60 18.80 27.03
CA PHE A 224 13.99 18.70 28.35
C PHE A 224 13.57 20.07 28.89
N ILE A 225 12.43 20.11 29.58
CA ILE A 225 11.97 21.30 30.31
C ILE A 225 11.83 20.95 31.79
N SER A 226 12.60 21.63 32.64
CA SER A 226 12.64 21.31 34.07
C SER A 226 11.43 21.85 34.82
N ASN A 227 11.01 23.08 34.52
CA ASN A 227 9.86 23.70 35.17
C ASN A 227 8.57 23.17 34.55
N LYS A 228 7.97 22.11 35.09
CA LYS A 228 6.75 21.51 34.53
C LYS A 228 5.44 22.21 34.96
N THR A 229 5.52 23.41 35.55
CA THR A 229 4.35 24.06 36.20
C THR A 229 3.61 25.08 35.35
N PHE A 230 4.15 25.48 34.19
CA PHE A 230 3.51 26.48 33.32
C PHE A 230 2.24 25.94 32.65
N GLU A 231 1.28 26.85 32.41
CA GLU A 231 0.03 26.54 31.70
C GLU A 231 0.17 26.68 30.18
N THR A 232 1.10 27.49 29.71
CA THR A 232 1.37 27.71 28.28
C THR A 232 2.86 27.67 27.99
N TYR A 233 3.23 27.20 26.81
CA TYR A 233 4.61 27.20 26.34
C TYR A 233 4.64 27.54 24.85
N GLU A 234 5.45 28.53 24.50
CA GLU A 234 5.72 28.88 23.11
C GLU A 234 6.99 28.17 22.67
N ILE A 235 6.85 27.27 21.68
CA ILE A 235 8.00 26.56 21.11
C ILE A 235 8.81 27.58 20.26
N PRO A 236 10.10 27.81 20.55
CA PRO A 236 10.88 28.77 19.78
C PRO A 236 10.98 28.41 18.29
N SER A 237 11.01 29.44 17.43
CA SER A 237 10.98 29.28 15.97
C SER A 237 12.21 28.59 15.35
N PHE A 238 13.30 28.43 16.12
CA PHE A 238 14.50 27.71 15.70
C PHE A 238 14.44 26.20 15.98
N VAL A 239 13.45 25.72 16.75
CA VAL A 239 13.34 24.31 17.13
C VAL A 239 12.74 23.51 15.98
N SER A 240 13.47 22.56 15.40
CA SER A 240 12.96 21.65 14.37
C SER A 240 12.48 20.32 14.93
N THR A 241 12.93 19.94 16.14
CA THR A 241 12.65 18.64 16.76
C THR A 241 12.23 18.79 18.21
N LEU A 242 11.09 18.22 18.58
CA LEU A 242 10.70 18.01 19.97
C LEU A 242 11.21 16.65 20.43
N GLY A 243 12.15 16.65 21.37
CA GLY A 243 12.81 15.46 21.88
C GLY A 243 11.90 14.54 22.68
N GLN A 244 12.38 13.33 22.92
CA GLN A 244 11.66 12.28 23.63
C GLN A 244 11.24 12.78 25.02
N GLY A 245 9.94 12.75 25.29
CA GLY A 245 9.38 13.11 26.60
C GLY A 245 9.64 14.56 27.04
N CYS A 246 10.01 15.48 26.14
CA CYS A 246 10.45 16.82 26.55
C CYS A 246 9.38 17.64 27.31
N PHE A 247 8.09 17.35 27.09
CA PHE A 247 6.97 17.90 27.86
C PHE A 247 6.33 16.89 28.83
N TYR A 248 6.94 15.73 29.09
CA TYR A 248 6.37 14.68 29.93
C TYR A 248 5.89 15.21 31.29
N LYS A 249 4.64 14.93 31.68
CA LYS A 249 3.98 15.45 32.90
C LYS A 249 3.90 16.98 33.02
N SER A 250 4.03 17.73 31.92
CA SER A 250 3.86 19.17 31.95
C SER A 250 2.41 19.58 32.26
N LYS A 251 2.24 20.72 32.94
CA LYS A 251 0.93 21.30 33.29
C LYS A 251 0.32 22.15 32.17
N ILE A 252 0.89 22.13 30.96
CA ILE A 252 0.35 22.84 29.79
C ILE A 252 -1.12 22.52 29.55
N THR A 253 -1.89 23.55 29.22
CA THR A 253 -3.31 23.46 28.87
C THR A 253 -3.55 23.52 27.37
N ALA A 254 -2.67 24.20 26.64
CA ALA A 254 -2.68 24.27 25.19
C ALA A 254 -1.27 24.33 24.63
N ILE A 255 -1.09 23.79 23.43
CA ILE A 255 0.16 23.97 22.67
C ILE A 255 -0.09 24.12 21.17
N ALA A 256 0.63 25.07 20.58
CA ALA A 256 0.73 25.24 19.14
C ALA A 256 2.11 24.75 18.70
N ILE A 257 2.13 23.78 17.78
CA ILE A 257 3.34 23.21 17.20
C ILE A 257 3.62 23.98 15.90
N PRO A 258 4.67 24.80 15.85
CA PRO A 258 4.90 25.72 14.75
C PRO A 258 5.44 25.00 13.50
N GLU A 259 5.32 25.64 12.34
CA GLU A 259 5.64 25.05 11.03
C GLU A 259 7.10 24.58 10.86
N ASN A 260 8.02 25.18 11.62
CA ASN A 260 9.43 24.82 11.64
C ASN A 260 9.69 23.47 12.33
N VAL A 261 8.80 23.01 13.22
CA VAL A 261 8.93 21.67 13.82
C VAL A 261 8.60 20.64 12.74
N LYS A 262 9.55 19.76 12.46
CA LYS A 262 9.41 18.66 11.50
C LYS A 262 9.30 17.31 12.18
N ARG A 263 9.78 17.20 13.41
CA ARG A 263 9.86 15.92 14.13
C ARG A 263 9.35 16.06 15.56
N ILE A 264 8.51 15.12 15.97
CA ILE A 264 8.12 14.94 17.37
C ILE A 264 8.49 13.51 17.76
N GLU A 265 9.41 13.37 18.70
CA GLU A 265 9.83 12.07 19.18
C GLU A 265 8.80 11.46 20.15
N GLN A 266 8.97 10.18 20.46
CA GLN A 266 8.03 9.41 21.27
C GLN A 266 7.76 10.04 22.64
N ILE A 267 6.56 9.80 23.17
CA ILE A 267 6.07 10.23 24.50
C ILE A 267 6.20 11.74 24.81
N CYS A 268 6.45 12.59 23.81
CA CYS A 268 6.72 14.02 23.96
C CYS A 268 5.74 14.73 24.93
N PHE A 269 4.43 14.52 24.76
CA PHE A 269 3.36 15.08 25.60
C PHE A 269 2.67 14.03 26.48
N CYS A 270 3.36 12.95 26.83
CA CYS A 270 2.78 11.88 27.63
C CYS A 270 2.53 12.36 29.07
N ASP A 271 1.43 11.91 29.66
CA ASP A 271 0.95 12.27 31.01
C ASP A 271 0.78 13.79 31.26
N CYS A 272 0.61 14.58 30.20
CA CYS A 272 0.21 15.99 30.28
C CYS A 272 -1.28 16.09 30.60
N LYS A 273 -1.66 15.79 31.85
CA LYS A 273 -3.07 15.68 32.27
C LYS A 273 -3.86 16.98 32.13
N ASN A 274 -3.22 18.13 32.01
CA ASN A 274 -3.92 19.41 31.84
C ASN A 274 -4.12 19.79 30.37
N LEU A 275 -3.54 19.06 29.42
CA LEU A 275 -3.54 19.43 28.01
C LEU A 275 -4.93 19.22 27.41
N ILE A 276 -5.53 20.32 26.95
CA ILE A 276 -6.88 20.38 26.36
C ILE A 276 -6.79 20.55 24.85
N ASN A 277 -5.94 21.46 24.37
CA ASN A 277 -5.88 21.85 22.96
C ASN A 277 -4.50 21.62 22.35
N VAL A 278 -4.46 20.98 21.19
CA VAL A 278 -3.23 20.82 20.38
C VAL A 278 -3.50 21.35 18.97
N THR A 279 -2.63 22.24 18.49
CA THR A 279 -2.71 22.77 17.13
C THR A 279 -1.41 22.51 16.40
N PHE A 280 -1.47 21.84 15.25
CA PHE A 280 -0.34 21.68 14.33
C PHE A 280 -0.44 22.76 13.25
N LEU A 281 0.57 23.63 13.17
CA LEU A 281 0.61 24.73 12.20
C LEU A 281 1.23 24.33 10.86
N GLY A 282 2.06 23.28 10.84
CA GLY A 282 2.65 22.73 9.61
C GLY A 282 2.76 21.21 9.61
N PRO A 283 3.15 20.60 8.48
CA PRO A 283 3.27 19.16 8.36
C PRO A 283 4.51 18.65 9.09
N LEU A 284 4.37 17.52 9.77
CA LEU A 284 5.48 16.78 10.36
C LEU A 284 5.99 15.72 9.39
N GLU A 285 7.31 15.57 9.34
CA GLU A 285 8.01 14.50 8.63
C GLU A 285 8.03 13.22 9.46
N ASN A 286 8.08 13.35 10.80
CA ASN A 286 8.06 12.20 11.69
C ASN A 286 7.27 12.49 12.97
N ILE A 287 6.44 11.51 13.35
CA ILE A 287 5.61 11.52 14.56
C ILE A 287 5.89 10.22 15.30
N GLY A 288 6.51 10.33 16.47
CA GLY A 288 6.80 9.22 17.36
C GLY A 288 5.55 8.59 17.98
N SER A 289 5.73 7.45 18.63
CA SER A 289 4.64 6.71 19.26
C SER A 289 4.26 7.30 20.62
N ASN A 290 3.03 7.04 21.07
CA ASN A 290 2.55 7.36 22.42
C ASN A 290 2.67 8.85 22.81
N ILE A 291 2.67 9.76 21.83
CA ILE A 291 2.90 11.19 22.06
C ILE A 291 1.94 11.76 23.11
N PHE A 292 0.67 11.34 23.08
CA PHE A 292 -0.36 11.78 24.03
C PHE A 292 -0.81 10.66 24.98
N ALA A 293 0.00 9.62 25.18
CA ALA A 293 -0.35 8.55 26.12
C ALA A 293 -0.57 9.13 27.53
N LEU A 294 -1.58 8.64 28.24
CA LEU A 294 -2.00 9.12 29.57
C LEU A 294 -2.47 10.60 29.66
N SER A 295 -2.44 11.36 28.55
CA SER A 295 -2.95 12.73 28.44
C SER A 295 -4.44 12.73 28.11
N ASN A 296 -5.25 12.39 29.11
CA ASN A 296 -6.64 11.97 28.90
C ASN A 296 -7.65 13.15 28.78
N ASN A 297 -7.21 14.39 28.92
CA ASN A 297 -8.09 15.58 28.92
C ASN A 297 -8.06 16.36 27.60
N ILE A 298 -7.44 15.83 26.55
CA ILE A 298 -7.40 16.47 25.23
C ILE A 298 -8.82 16.49 24.65
N GLU A 299 -9.31 17.69 24.36
CA GLU A 299 -10.64 17.94 23.80
C GLU A 299 -10.60 18.35 22.33
N LEU A 300 -9.49 18.90 21.85
CA LEU A 300 -9.37 19.40 20.49
C LEU A 300 -7.97 19.20 19.92
N ILE A 301 -7.92 18.60 18.73
CA ILE A 301 -6.74 18.58 17.87
C ILE A 301 -7.09 19.24 16.54
N VAL A 302 -6.29 20.24 16.17
CA VAL A 302 -6.38 20.92 14.87
C VAL A 302 -5.17 20.53 14.03
N PHE A 303 -5.42 19.90 12.89
CA PHE A 303 -4.40 19.52 11.92
C PHE A 303 -4.10 20.67 10.94
N PRO A 304 -2.90 20.68 10.31
CA PRO A 304 -2.52 21.76 9.41
C PRO A 304 -3.32 21.71 8.10
N ASN A 305 -3.20 22.77 7.31
CA ASN A 305 -3.79 22.89 5.97
C ASN A 305 -3.00 22.17 4.86
N THR A 306 -2.05 21.32 5.24
CA THR A 306 -1.20 20.53 4.34
C THR A 306 -1.23 19.06 4.72
N THR A 307 -1.19 18.16 3.74
CA THR A 307 -1.19 16.71 3.98
C THR A 307 0.03 16.27 4.80
N MET A 308 -0.15 15.36 5.74
CA MET A 308 0.94 14.70 6.48
C MET A 308 0.55 13.27 6.87
N LYS A 309 1.54 12.51 7.35
CA LYS A 309 1.36 11.12 7.83
C LYS A 309 1.57 11.05 9.33
N VAL A 310 0.69 10.34 10.01
CA VAL A 310 0.82 9.98 11.42
C VAL A 310 1.33 8.54 11.50
N GLU A 311 2.64 8.39 11.67
CA GLU A 311 3.34 7.09 11.68
C GLU A 311 3.31 6.40 13.06
N GLY A 312 3.41 7.19 14.13
CA GLY A 312 3.46 6.72 15.50
C GLY A 312 2.27 5.87 15.91
N TYR A 313 2.55 4.79 16.65
CA TYR A 313 1.52 3.97 17.29
C TYR A 313 0.87 4.73 18.43
N GLU A 314 -0.44 4.53 18.61
CA GLU A 314 -1.21 5.17 19.69
C GLU A 314 -1.02 6.70 19.76
N PHE A 315 -1.10 7.39 18.61
CA PHE A 315 -1.12 8.85 18.55
C PHE A 315 -2.23 9.41 19.45
N ILE A 316 -3.44 8.83 19.37
CA ILE A 316 -4.52 9.09 20.34
C ILE A 316 -4.98 7.76 20.92
N SER A 317 -5.19 7.73 22.24
CA SER A 317 -5.65 6.55 22.98
C SER A 317 -7.17 6.53 23.21
N ASN A 318 -7.72 5.37 23.60
CA ASN A 318 -9.13 5.23 23.97
C ASN A 318 -9.54 5.99 25.25
N ARG A 319 -8.59 6.61 25.95
CA ARG A 319 -8.81 7.33 27.21
C ARG A 319 -9.29 8.77 27.02
N SER A 320 -9.32 9.26 25.77
CA SER A 320 -9.80 10.60 25.41
C SER A 320 -11.10 10.53 24.58
N PRO A 321 -12.22 9.99 25.11
CA PRO A 321 -13.42 9.67 24.34
C PRO A 321 -14.19 10.89 23.80
N LYS A 322 -13.88 12.10 24.29
CA LYS A 322 -14.57 13.35 23.92
C LYS A 322 -13.78 14.19 22.90
N ILE A 323 -12.66 13.66 22.40
CA ILE A 323 -11.77 14.42 21.53
C ILE A 323 -12.45 14.83 20.23
N ARG A 324 -12.23 16.08 19.84
CA ARG A 324 -12.63 16.63 18.54
C ARG A 324 -11.42 16.76 17.65
N MET A 325 -11.54 16.34 16.40
CA MET A 325 -10.49 16.54 15.40
C MET A 325 -10.98 17.40 14.25
N LYS A 326 -10.15 18.37 13.88
CA LYS A 326 -10.42 19.26 12.74
C LYS A 326 -9.37 19.06 11.66
N PHE A 327 -9.84 18.76 10.45
CA PHE A 327 -9.03 18.55 9.28
C PHE A 327 -9.43 19.51 8.18
N THR A 328 -8.43 20.13 7.55
CA THR A 328 -8.62 20.98 6.36
C THR A 328 -8.08 20.33 5.09
N CYS A 329 -7.35 19.22 5.24
CA CYS A 329 -6.84 18.38 4.17
C CYS A 329 -6.80 16.91 4.63
N LYS A 330 -6.56 15.98 3.70
CA LYS A 330 -6.42 14.56 4.00
C LYS A 330 -5.16 14.27 4.81
N ILE A 331 -5.33 13.68 6.00
CA ILE A 331 -4.24 13.23 6.87
C ILE A 331 -4.23 11.70 6.87
N ARG A 332 -3.07 11.09 6.63
CA ARG A 332 -2.97 9.64 6.58
C ARG A 332 -2.51 9.07 7.92
N PHE A 333 -3.13 7.97 8.32
CA PHE A 333 -2.93 7.34 9.62
C PHE A 333 -2.39 5.92 9.45
N ASN A 334 -1.35 5.57 10.22
CA ASN A 334 -0.83 4.21 10.26
C ASN A 334 -1.84 3.29 10.97
N TYR A 335 -1.74 1.98 10.74
CA TYR A 335 -2.50 0.97 11.49
C TYR A 335 -2.26 1.14 13.00
N ASN A 336 -3.33 1.15 13.80
CA ASN A 336 -3.32 1.38 15.26
C ASN A 336 -2.78 2.75 15.72
N SER A 337 -2.70 3.77 14.85
CA SER A 337 -2.32 5.12 15.29
C SER A 337 -3.45 5.82 16.06
N ILE A 338 -4.72 5.54 15.73
CA ILE A 338 -5.88 6.18 16.36
C ILE A 338 -6.92 5.14 16.81
N TYR A 339 -7.62 5.45 17.89
CA TYR A 339 -8.86 4.77 18.24
C TYR A 339 -10.05 5.46 17.56
N ARG A 340 -11.24 4.87 17.70
CA ARG A 340 -12.48 5.42 17.18
C ARG A 340 -12.74 6.83 17.74
N ILE A 341 -12.86 7.81 16.86
CA ILE A 341 -13.22 9.20 17.18
C ILE A 341 -14.58 9.51 16.55
N THR A 342 -15.50 10.09 17.32
CA THR A 342 -16.89 10.33 16.88
C THR A 342 -17.23 11.79 16.60
N ASN A 343 -16.30 12.72 16.82
CA ASN A 343 -16.49 14.14 16.57
C ASN A 343 -15.36 14.66 15.67
N VAL A 344 -15.50 14.38 14.38
CA VAL A 344 -14.54 14.78 13.36
C VAL A 344 -15.17 15.74 12.37
N SER A 345 -14.48 16.84 12.13
CA SER A 345 -14.84 17.82 11.09
C SER A 345 -13.78 17.83 10.00
N ILE A 346 -14.24 17.80 8.75
CA ILE A 346 -13.40 17.83 7.54
C ILE A 346 -13.94 18.93 6.65
N SER A 347 -13.19 20.03 6.53
CA SER A 347 -13.70 21.25 5.89
C SER A 347 -13.93 21.09 4.39
N TYR A 348 -13.03 20.39 3.68
CA TYR A 348 -13.16 20.22 2.22
C TYR A 348 -14.29 19.24 1.82
N LEU A 349 -14.90 18.56 2.79
CA LEU A 349 -16.09 17.73 2.59
C LEU A 349 -17.37 18.44 3.07
N ASP A 350 -17.27 19.63 3.68
CA ASP A 350 -18.36 20.33 4.35
C ASP A 350 -19.11 19.45 5.39
N LYS A 351 -18.35 18.70 6.21
CA LYS A 351 -18.89 17.79 7.24
C LYS A 351 -18.33 18.09 8.62
N LEU A 352 -19.21 18.12 9.63
CA LEU A 352 -18.86 18.49 11.01
C LEU A 352 -19.01 17.37 12.05
N ASP A 353 -19.72 16.28 11.72
CA ASP A 353 -20.05 15.18 12.64
C ASP A 353 -19.71 13.80 12.05
N LEU A 354 -18.45 13.62 11.64
CA LEU A 354 -17.93 12.36 11.11
C LEU A 354 -17.33 11.48 12.21
N VAL A 355 -17.23 10.20 11.88
CA VAL A 355 -16.53 9.18 12.66
C VAL A 355 -15.29 8.77 11.90
N ILE A 356 -14.16 8.66 12.61
CA ILE A 356 -12.99 7.91 12.13
C ILE A 356 -12.87 6.67 12.98
N ASP A 357 -12.92 5.49 12.39
CA ASP A 357 -12.75 4.24 13.14
C ASP A 357 -11.27 3.83 13.31
N LYS A 358 -11.02 2.73 14.01
CA LYS A 358 -9.66 2.19 14.21
C LYS A 358 -8.99 1.75 12.90
N ASN A 359 -9.78 1.46 11.87
CA ASN A 359 -9.31 1.12 10.54
C ASN A 359 -9.17 2.37 9.67
N THR A 360 -9.30 3.58 10.23
CA THR A 360 -9.14 4.87 9.54
C THR A 360 -10.18 5.11 8.42
N LEU A 361 -11.34 4.48 8.55
CA LEU A 361 -12.51 4.76 7.71
C LEU A 361 -13.20 6.03 8.19
N ILE A 362 -13.38 6.97 7.27
CA ILE A 362 -14.11 8.23 7.48
C ILE A 362 -15.58 7.99 7.13
N MET A 363 -16.44 8.02 8.13
CA MET A 363 -17.87 7.69 7.99
C MET A 363 -18.78 8.78 8.54
N ASP A 364 -20.04 8.78 8.14
CA ASP A 364 -21.08 9.53 8.85
C ASP A 364 -21.30 8.99 10.28
N SER A 365 -21.97 9.78 11.12
CA SER A 365 -22.26 9.42 12.52
C SER A 365 -23.03 8.10 12.68
N TYR A 366 -23.85 7.73 11.68
CA TYR A 366 -24.58 6.47 11.63
C TYR A 366 -23.77 5.30 11.07
N GLN A 367 -22.57 5.52 10.53
CA GLN A 367 -21.73 4.52 9.85
C GLN A 367 -22.45 3.80 8.71
N THR A 368 -23.25 4.55 7.95
CA THR A 368 -23.95 4.09 6.75
C THR A 368 -23.23 4.45 5.46
N LYS A 369 -22.37 5.48 5.50
CA LYS A 369 -21.63 6.00 4.35
C LYS A 369 -20.15 6.08 4.67
N ILE A 370 -19.31 5.46 3.86
CA ILE A 370 -17.86 5.70 3.88
C ILE A 370 -17.56 6.82 2.88
N TYR A 371 -17.01 7.93 3.37
CA TYR A 371 -16.57 9.05 2.54
C TYR A 371 -15.15 8.85 2.02
N GLU A 372 -14.24 8.44 2.91
CA GLU A 372 -12.83 8.26 2.58
C GLU A 372 -12.18 7.19 3.45
N PHE A 373 -11.07 6.66 2.96
CA PHE A 373 -10.14 5.82 3.70
C PHE A 373 -8.79 6.52 3.80
N TRP A 374 -8.33 6.72 5.04
CA TRP A 374 -7.11 7.48 5.35
C TRP A 374 -5.93 6.61 5.77
N GLY A 375 -6.10 5.29 5.76
CA GLY A 375 -5.11 4.33 6.22
C GLY A 375 -3.92 4.20 5.28
N PHE A 376 -2.72 4.07 5.84
CA PHE A 376 -1.55 3.57 5.12
C PHE A 376 -0.91 2.43 5.92
N ASN A 377 -0.17 1.54 5.25
CA ASN A 377 0.33 0.29 5.83
C ASN A 377 -0.77 -0.62 6.41
N VAL A 378 -2.01 -0.43 5.97
CA VAL A 378 -3.14 -1.31 6.30
C VAL A 378 -3.25 -2.36 5.20
N LEU A 379 -3.01 -3.61 5.55
CA LEU A 379 -3.06 -4.72 4.59
C LEU A 379 -4.48 -5.22 4.34
N LYS A 380 -5.31 -5.20 5.37
CA LYS A 380 -6.66 -5.75 5.36
C LYS A 380 -7.61 -4.91 6.21
N ILE A 381 -8.84 -4.75 5.73
CA ILE A 381 -9.94 -4.16 6.49
C ILE A 381 -11.20 -5.01 6.39
N THR A 382 -12.11 -4.80 7.34
CA THR A 382 -13.46 -5.32 7.28
C THR A 382 -14.44 -4.14 7.33
N ILE A 383 -15.27 -4.00 6.30
CA ILE A 383 -16.29 -2.97 6.19
C ILE A 383 -17.46 -3.31 7.13
N PRO A 384 -17.88 -2.39 8.03
CA PRO A 384 -18.97 -2.63 8.97
C PRO A 384 -20.29 -2.96 8.26
N LYS A 385 -21.10 -3.85 8.85
CA LYS A 385 -22.37 -4.30 8.24
C LYS A 385 -23.37 -3.17 8.02
N THR A 386 -23.27 -2.07 8.78
CA THR A 386 -24.16 -0.91 8.68
C THR A 386 -23.92 -0.07 7.43
N VAL A 387 -22.76 -0.22 6.79
CA VAL A 387 -22.41 0.56 5.60
C VAL A 387 -23.32 0.16 4.45
N SER A 388 -24.16 1.09 4.01
CA SER A 388 -25.04 0.95 2.86
C SER A 388 -24.44 1.52 1.59
N ARG A 389 -23.45 2.42 1.70
CA ARG A 389 -22.86 3.10 0.54
C ARG A 389 -21.39 3.43 0.75
N ILE A 390 -20.57 3.17 -0.28
CA ILE A 390 -19.19 3.63 -0.35
C ILE A 390 -19.12 4.75 -1.38
N ARG A 391 -18.70 5.94 -0.94
CA ARG A 391 -18.73 7.18 -1.74
C ARG A 391 -17.63 7.24 -2.77
N GLU A 392 -17.83 8.10 -3.76
CA GLU A 392 -16.88 8.36 -4.84
C GLU A 392 -15.44 8.51 -4.34
N SER A 393 -14.49 7.84 -5.00
CA SER A 393 -13.05 7.86 -4.69
C SER A 393 -12.65 7.48 -3.25
N ALA A 394 -13.54 6.87 -2.44
CA ALA A 394 -13.27 6.64 -1.02
C ALA A 394 -11.97 5.87 -0.74
N PHE A 395 -11.60 4.91 -1.58
CA PHE A 395 -10.37 4.11 -1.47
C PHE A 395 -9.37 4.37 -2.61
N GLU A 396 -9.58 5.39 -3.44
CA GLU A 396 -8.74 5.64 -4.62
C GLU A 396 -7.25 5.77 -4.23
N ASN A 397 -6.38 5.11 -5.01
CA ASN A 397 -4.93 5.02 -4.77
C ASN A 397 -4.53 4.39 -3.43
N SER A 398 -5.42 3.64 -2.77
CA SER A 398 -5.06 2.95 -1.51
C SER A 398 -4.20 1.71 -1.78
N THR A 399 -3.34 1.38 -0.82
CA THR A 399 -2.45 0.20 -0.88
C THR A 399 -3.04 -1.01 -0.17
N ILE A 400 -4.37 -1.04 0.00
CA ILE A 400 -5.07 -2.12 0.68
C ILE A 400 -4.95 -3.40 -0.14
N ARG A 401 -4.73 -4.55 0.52
CA ARG A 401 -4.57 -5.83 -0.16
C ARG A 401 -5.84 -6.67 -0.16
N GLN A 402 -6.66 -6.51 0.87
CA GLN A 402 -7.89 -7.27 1.04
C GLN A 402 -8.97 -6.43 1.72
N ILE A 403 -10.19 -6.53 1.21
CA ILE A 403 -11.39 -5.91 1.78
C ILE A 403 -12.41 -7.01 2.02
N ASP A 404 -12.75 -7.21 3.28
CA ASP A 404 -13.86 -8.07 3.68
C ASP A 404 -15.06 -7.21 4.08
N PHE A 405 -16.24 -7.81 4.11
CA PHE A 405 -17.46 -7.20 4.63
C PHE A 405 -17.96 -8.04 5.81
N GLU A 406 -18.44 -7.38 6.86
CA GLU A 406 -19.08 -8.08 7.98
C GLU A 406 -20.30 -8.89 7.50
N LYS A 407 -20.63 -9.94 8.25
CA LYS A 407 -21.81 -10.78 7.99
C LYS A 407 -23.07 -9.91 7.98
N ASP A 408 -24.00 -10.22 7.08
CA ASP A 408 -25.28 -9.51 6.89
C ASP A 408 -25.10 -8.04 6.46
N SER A 409 -24.07 -7.79 5.65
CA SER A 409 -23.74 -6.48 5.08
C SER A 409 -24.94 -5.82 4.39
N GLN A 410 -25.21 -4.57 4.75
CA GLN A 410 -26.29 -3.74 4.20
C GLN A 410 -25.86 -2.95 2.96
N LEU A 411 -24.71 -3.27 2.36
CA LEU A 411 -24.16 -2.53 1.23
C LEU A 411 -25.11 -2.57 0.01
N VAL A 412 -25.55 -1.39 -0.43
CA VAL A 412 -26.45 -1.20 -1.58
C VAL A 412 -25.69 -0.65 -2.79
N GLU A 413 -24.71 0.22 -2.57
CA GLU A 413 -24.11 1.01 -3.65
C GLU A 413 -22.62 1.26 -3.43
N ILE A 414 -21.85 1.08 -4.50
CA ILE A 414 -20.44 1.47 -4.61
C ILE A 414 -20.38 2.53 -5.70
N GLU A 415 -20.04 3.76 -5.35
CA GLU A 415 -20.02 4.89 -6.29
C GLU A 415 -18.79 4.85 -7.23
N ASN A 416 -18.59 5.91 -8.01
CA ASN A 416 -17.54 5.98 -9.03
C ASN A 416 -16.14 5.98 -8.40
N TYR A 417 -15.17 5.42 -9.13
CA TYR A 417 -13.73 5.49 -8.79
C TYR A 417 -13.34 4.93 -7.41
N VAL A 418 -14.24 4.25 -6.69
CA VAL A 418 -14.08 3.89 -5.27
C VAL A 418 -12.74 3.20 -5.00
N PHE A 419 -12.39 2.18 -5.77
CA PHE A 419 -11.14 1.43 -5.66
C PHE A 419 -10.19 1.68 -6.84
N ARG A 420 -10.35 2.79 -7.55
CA ARG A 420 -9.49 3.09 -8.70
C ARG A 420 -8.02 3.14 -8.27
N ASN A 421 -7.16 2.49 -9.05
CA ASN A 421 -5.73 2.37 -8.80
C ASN A 421 -5.38 1.78 -7.40
N CYS A 422 -6.25 0.93 -6.85
CA CYS A 422 -5.92 0.05 -5.72
C CYS A 422 -5.05 -1.12 -6.18
N SER A 423 -3.85 -0.83 -6.68
CA SER A 423 -2.98 -1.79 -7.37
C SER A 423 -2.54 -2.99 -6.52
N MET A 424 -2.66 -2.90 -5.18
CA MET A 424 -2.34 -3.99 -4.26
C MET A 424 -3.53 -4.90 -3.91
N LEU A 425 -4.76 -4.54 -4.30
CA LEU A 425 -5.98 -5.28 -3.97
C LEU A 425 -6.00 -6.60 -4.75
N GLY A 426 -5.91 -7.72 -4.04
CA GLY A 426 -5.81 -9.05 -4.65
C GLY A 426 -7.16 -9.75 -4.88
N SER A 427 -8.12 -9.54 -3.99
CA SER A 427 -9.48 -10.09 -4.11
C SER A 427 -10.49 -9.24 -3.36
N ILE A 428 -11.73 -9.28 -3.83
CA ILE A 428 -12.87 -8.66 -3.17
C ILE A 428 -14.11 -9.53 -3.33
N ASN A 429 -14.78 -9.80 -2.21
CA ASN A 429 -16.02 -10.56 -2.19
C ASN A 429 -17.16 -9.66 -1.69
N PHE A 430 -18.03 -9.25 -2.61
CA PHE A 430 -19.21 -8.46 -2.29
C PHE A 430 -20.32 -9.38 -1.75
N SER A 431 -20.29 -9.61 -0.43
CA SER A 431 -21.18 -10.54 0.26
C SER A 431 -22.62 -10.04 0.46
N SER A 432 -22.91 -8.78 0.11
CA SER A 432 -24.26 -8.23 0.30
C SER A 432 -25.24 -8.69 -0.78
N LEU A 433 -26.39 -9.23 -0.34
CA LEU A 433 -27.53 -9.55 -1.20
C LEU A 433 -28.27 -8.28 -1.68
N TYR A 434 -27.98 -7.14 -1.07
CA TYR A 434 -28.63 -5.86 -1.34
C TYR A 434 -27.85 -4.98 -2.30
N LEU A 435 -26.63 -5.37 -2.70
CA LEU A 435 -25.83 -4.61 -3.66
C LEU A 435 -26.62 -4.47 -4.97
N ARG A 436 -26.73 -3.24 -5.49
CA ARG A 436 -27.46 -2.90 -6.71
C ARG A 436 -26.56 -2.32 -7.78
N SER A 437 -25.53 -1.56 -7.41
CA SER A 437 -24.68 -0.89 -8.39
C SER A 437 -23.21 -0.88 -8.00
N LEU A 438 -22.38 -0.99 -9.03
CA LEU A 438 -20.94 -0.78 -9.02
C LEU A 438 -20.59 0.32 -10.02
N GLY A 439 -20.14 1.46 -9.48
CA GLY A 439 -19.97 2.72 -10.20
C GLY A 439 -18.91 2.74 -11.30
N PHE A 440 -18.89 3.84 -12.05
CA PHE A 440 -17.97 4.08 -13.16
C PHE A 440 -16.52 3.95 -12.69
N SER A 441 -15.71 3.16 -13.41
CA SER A 441 -14.30 2.93 -13.07
C SER A 441 -14.04 2.48 -11.62
N ALA A 442 -15.02 1.85 -10.96
CA ALA A 442 -14.94 1.58 -9.51
C ALA A 442 -13.77 0.67 -9.10
N LEU A 443 -13.34 -0.27 -9.94
CA LEU A 443 -12.15 -1.12 -9.71
C LEU A 443 -11.11 -0.97 -10.83
N LYS A 444 -11.14 0.14 -11.57
CA LYS A 444 -10.16 0.42 -12.63
C LYS A 444 -8.72 0.38 -12.08
N ASP A 445 -7.80 -0.21 -12.84
CA ASP A 445 -6.37 -0.34 -12.51
C ASP A 445 -6.10 -1.14 -11.21
N CYS A 446 -7.02 -2.02 -10.78
CA CYS A 446 -6.76 -3.02 -9.72
C CYS A 446 -5.93 -4.19 -10.28
N ILE A 447 -4.68 -3.94 -10.64
CA ILE A 447 -3.86 -4.87 -11.43
C ILE A 447 -3.62 -6.26 -10.81
N LEU A 448 -3.65 -6.37 -9.47
CA LEU A 448 -3.48 -7.65 -8.75
C LEU A 448 -4.80 -8.37 -8.48
N LEU A 449 -5.94 -7.78 -8.80
CA LEU A 449 -7.26 -8.34 -8.54
C LEU A 449 -7.46 -9.59 -9.40
N SER A 450 -7.48 -10.77 -8.77
CA SER A 450 -7.61 -12.05 -9.49
C SER A 450 -9.04 -12.54 -9.59
N SER A 451 -9.90 -12.14 -8.65
CA SER A 451 -11.28 -12.60 -8.58
C SER A 451 -12.19 -11.57 -7.93
N VAL A 452 -13.43 -11.52 -8.43
CA VAL A 452 -14.53 -10.72 -7.91
C VAL A 452 -15.77 -11.60 -7.86
N SER A 453 -16.45 -11.62 -6.71
CA SER A 453 -17.71 -12.34 -6.55
C SER A 453 -18.79 -11.42 -5.99
N PHE A 454 -20.00 -11.60 -6.52
CA PHE A 454 -21.20 -10.91 -6.08
C PHE A 454 -22.18 -11.92 -5.47
N ALA A 455 -22.68 -11.63 -4.27
CA ALA A 455 -23.77 -12.41 -3.68
C ALA A 455 -25.13 -12.05 -4.30
N SER A 456 -25.29 -10.79 -4.77
CA SER A 456 -26.47 -10.36 -5.51
C SER A 456 -26.34 -10.72 -7.00
N SER A 457 -27.43 -11.21 -7.60
CA SER A 457 -27.52 -11.57 -9.02
C SER A 457 -27.89 -10.41 -9.95
N ASP A 458 -28.22 -9.24 -9.41
CA ASP A 458 -28.80 -8.11 -10.13
C ASP A 458 -27.97 -6.83 -9.96
N VAL A 459 -26.65 -6.98 -9.86
CA VAL A 459 -25.73 -5.84 -9.76
C VAL A 459 -25.57 -5.20 -11.14
N GLU A 460 -25.85 -3.90 -11.21
CA GLU A 460 -25.57 -3.07 -12.38
C GLU A 460 -24.11 -2.60 -12.33
N VAL A 461 -23.32 -3.03 -13.31
CA VAL A 461 -21.89 -2.69 -13.39
C VAL A 461 -21.69 -1.62 -14.47
N MET A 462 -21.16 -0.47 -14.07
CA MET A 462 -21.00 0.71 -14.93
C MET A 462 -19.81 0.58 -15.89
N ASN A 463 -19.69 1.53 -16.83
CA ASN A 463 -18.56 1.61 -17.76
C ASN A 463 -17.21 1.60 -17.03
N ASN A 464 -16.21 0.99 -17.66
CA ASN A 464 -14.81 0.94 -17.20
C ASN A 464 -14.61 0.29 -15.81
N ALA A 465 -15.62 -0.35 -15.22
CA ALA A 465 -15.57 -0.78 -13.82
C ALA A 465 -14.38 -1.69 -13.49
N PHE A 466 -13.94 -2.55 -14.42
CA PHE A 466 -12.79 -3.43 -14.27
C PHE A 466 -11.67 -3.16 -15.28
N GLU A 467 -11.64 -1.98 -15.90
CA GLU A 467 -10.59 -1.64 -16.88
C GLU A 467 -9.20 -1.84 -16.28
N ASN A 468 -8.30 -2.49 -17.03
CA ASN A 468 -6.92 -2.83 -16.64
C ASN A 468 -6.80 -3.66 -15.35
N CYS A 469 -7.81 -4.47 -15.00
CA CYS A 469 -7.65 -5.54 -14.01
C CYS A 469 -6.89 -6.72 -14.62
N ILE A 470 -5.59 -6.55 -14.85
CA ILE A 470 -4.72 -7.45 -15.63
C ILE A 470 -4.78 -8.90 -15.16
N ASN A 471 -4.81 -9.13 -13.83
CA ASN A 471 -4.83 -10.47 -13.23
C ASN A 471 -6.23 -11.08 -13.10
N LEU A 472 -7.31 -10.38 -13.45
CA LEU A 472 -8.67 -10.86 -13.25
C LEU A 472 -8.93 -12.08 -14.13
N GLU A 473 -9.11 -13.25 -13.52
CA GLU A 473 -9.22 -14.52 -14.27
C GLU A 473 -10.67 -14.86 -14.64
N SER A 474 -11.61 -14.54 -13.75
CA SER A 474 -13.03 -14.85 -13.93
C SER A 474 -13.96 -13.85 -13.26
N VAL A 475 -15.11 -13.62 -13.90
CA VAL A 475 -16.25 -12.87 -13.35
C VAL A 475 -17.54 -13.60 -13.71
N ASN A 476 -18.39 -13.82 -12.72
CA ASN A 476 -19.65 -14.56 -12.88
C ASN A 476 -20.86 -13.62 -12.71
N PHE A 477 -21.96 -13.96 -13.41
CA PHE A 477 -23.27 -13.33 -13.26
C PHE A 477 -23.30 -11.84 -13.61
N MET A 478 -22.79 -11.48 -14.79
CA MET A 478 -22.86 -10.12 -15.28
C MET A 478 -24.16 -9.91 -16.05
N ASN A 479 -24.87 -8.80 -15.77
CA ASN A 479 -25.98 -8.32 -16.60
C ASN A 479 -25.41 -7.70 -17.90
N ASN A 480 -25.88 -6.53 -18.30
CA ASN A 480 -25.29 -5.78 -19.40
C ASN A 480 -23.78 -5.59 -19.20
N ILE A 481 -23.01 -5.81 -20.26
CA ILE A 481 -21.59 -5.50 -20.29
C ILE A 481 -21.46 -4.14 -20.95
N LEU A 482 -21.24 -3.10 -20.16
CA LEU A 482 -21.15 -1.74 -20.69
C LEU A 482 -19.75 -1.42 -21.24
N ASP A 483 -19.57 -0.20 -21.73
CA ASP A 483 -18.38 0.23 -22.47
C ASP A 483 -17.11 0.05 -21.63
N ASN A 484 -16.08 -0.51 -22.27
CA ASN A 484 -14.75 -0.76 -21.70
C ASN A 484 -14.73 -1.50 -20.35
N CYS A 485 -15.82 -2.17 -19.97
CA CYS A 485 -15.98 -2.75 -18.63
C CYS A 485 -14.81 -3.66 -18.23
N PHE A 486 -14.31 -4.48 -19.17
CA PHE A 486 -13.16 -5.37 -19.01
C PHE A 486 -12.01 -5.06 -19.97
N SER A 487 -11.93 -3.84 -20.52
CA SER A 487 -10.83 -3.46 -21.41
C SER A 487 -9.48 -3.62 -20.67
N GLY A 488 -8.51 -4.29 -21.29
CA GLY A 488 -7.19 -4.54 -20.71
C GLY A 488 -7.12 -5.68 -19.67
N CYS A 489 -8.21 -6.43 -19.43
CA CYS A 489 -8.21 -7.61 -18.56
C CYS A 489 -7.53 -8.82 -19.24
N THR A 490 -6.20 -8.79 -19.36
CA THR A 490 -5.46 -9.74 -20.21
C THR A 490 -5.55 -11.19 -19.75
N ASN A 491 -5.77 -11.46 -18.45
CA ASN A 491 -5.91 -12.82 -17.91
C ASN A 491 -7.36 -13.31 -17.82
N LEU A 492 -8.35 -12.48 -18.22
CA LEU A 492 -9.75 -12.87 -18.16
C LEU A 492 -10.00 -14.00 -19.15
N SER A 493 -10.26 -15.20 -18.61
CA SER A 493 -10.44 -16.43 -19.39
C SER A 493 -11.86 -16.97 -19.31
N GLN A 494 -12.61 -16.59 -18.27
CA GLN A 494 -13.97 -17.04 -18.04
C GLN A 494 -14.88 -15.87 -17.69
N ILE A 495 -15.92 -15.67 -18.49
CA ILE A 495 -17.01 -14.76 -18.16
C ILE A 495 -18.35 -15.41 -18.47
N ASN A 496 -19.31 -15.22 -17.58
CA ASN A 496 -20.69 -15.65 -17.77
C ASN A 496 -21.62 -14.43 -17.84
N ILE A 497 -22.14 -14.16 -19.03
CA ILE A 497 -23.15 -13.14 -19.30
C ILE A 497 -24.52 -13.74 -19.03
N LYS A 498 -25.32 -13.11 -18.18
CA LYS A 498 -26.61 -13.63 -17.71
C LYS A 498 -27.69 -13.47 -18.79
N GLU A 499 -28.63 -14.41 -18.84
CA GLU A 499 -29.87 -14.22 -19.61
C GLU A 499 -30.65 -13.00 -19.07
N GLY A 500 -31.17 -12.19 -19.98
CA GLY A 500 -31.73 -10.86 -19.73
C GLY A 500 -30.76 -9.71 -20.04
N SER A 501 -29.49 -10.00 -20.34
CA SER A 501 -28.53 -8.98 -20.78
C SER A 501 -28.79 -8.58 -22.23
N GLU A 502 -28.92 -7.29 -22.49
CA GLU A 502 -29.27 -6.75 -23.80
C GLU A 502 -28.06 -6.19 -24.57
N ILE A 503 -26.99 -5.79 -23.87
CA ILE A 503 -25.88 -5.02 -24.46
C ILE A 503 -24.51 -5.63 -24.13
N ILE A 504 -23.68 -5.72 -25.17
CA ILE A 504 -22.21 -5.79 -25.10
C ILE A 504 -21.65 -4.51 -25.71
N GLY A 505 -21.10 -3.65 -24.84
CA GLY A 505 -20.72 -2.28 -25.12
C GLY A 505 -19.42 -2.13 -25.92
N VAL A 506 -19.10 -0.89 -26.24
CA VAL A 506 -17.92 -0.51 -27.03
C VAL A 506 -16.65 -0.89 -26.28
N GLY A 507 -15.74 -1.60 -26.93
CA GLY A 507 -14.44 -1.97 -26.33
C GLY A 507 -14.54 -2.84 -25.06
N SER A 508 -15.70 -3.44 -24.78
CA SER A 508 -15.98 -4.04 -23.47
C SER A 508 -14.99 -5.14 -23.05
N PHE A 509 -14.43 -5.86 -24.01
CA PHE A 509 -13.40 -6.88 -23.84
C PHE A 509 -12.12 -6.56 -24.64
N GLU A 510 -11.86 -5.30 -24.94
CA GLU A 510 -10.65 -4.90 -25.65
C GLU A 510 -9.39 -5.49 -24.97
N ASN A 511 -8.51 -6.15 -25.74
CA ASN A 511 -7.27 -6.77 -25.27
C ASN A 511 -7.46 -7.87 -24.19
N CYS A 512 -8.64 -8.50 -24.07
CA CYS A 512 -8.86 -9.70 -23.23
C CYS A 512 -8.20 -10.94 -23.84
N ASN A 513 -6.87 -10.98 -23.77
CA ASN A 513 -6.04 -11.95 -24.50
C ASN A 513 -6.15 -13.40 -23.99
N SER A 514 -6.69 -13.66 -22.81
CA SER A 514 -6.87 -15.04 -22.30
C SER A 514 -8.26 -15.62 -22.57
N LEU A 515 -9.18 -14.82 -23.12
CA LEU A 515 -10.54 -15.27 -23.42
C LEU A 515 -10.52 -16.20 -24.64
N GLU A 516 -10.74 -17.50 -24.42
CA GLU A 516 -10.72 -18.49 -25.51
C GLU A 516 -12.11 -18.73 -26.13
N LYS A 517 -13.16 -18.59 -25.33
CA LYS A 517 -14.53 -18.84 -25.74
C LYS A 517 -15.50 -17.92 -25.02
N LEU A 518 -16.59 -17.60 -25.67
CA LEU A 518 -17.64 -16.78 -25.09
C LEU A 518 -19.03 -17.28 -25.47
N ASN A 519 -19.94 -17.32 -24.50
CA ASN A 519 -21.35 -17.60 -24.72
C ASN A 519 -22.11 -16.27 -24.75
N ILE A 520 -22.85 -16.04 -25.83
CA ILE A 520 -23.75 -14.90 -26.02
C ILE A 520 -25.19 -15.38 -25.73
N PRO A 521 -25.84 -14.88 -24.67
CA PRO A 521 -27.23 -15.23 -24.33
C PRO A 521 -28.23 -14.86 -25.42
N SER A 522 -29.43 -15.45 -25.38
CA SER A 522 -30.46 -15.22 -26.42
C SER A 522 -31.03 -13.81 -26.40
N SER A 523 -30.91 -13.14 -25.26
CA SER A 523 -31.41 -11.80 -24.97
C SER A 523 -30.54 -10.65 -25.47
N VAL A 524 -29.29 -10.91 -25.88
CA VAL A 524 -28.39 -9.85 -26.34
C VAL A 524 -28.89 -9.27 -27.66
N LYS A 525 -29.16 -7.96 -27.65
CA LYS A 525 -29.64 -7.19 -28.80
C LYS A 525 -28.52 -6.44 -29.52
N ILE A 526 -27.50 -6.00 -28.78
CA ILE A 526 -26.46 -5.12 -29.31
C ILE A 526 -25.07 -5.69 -29.01
N ILE A 527 -24.26 -5.88 -30.06
CA ILE A 527 -22.81 -6.09 -29.97
C ILE A 527 -22.13 -4.91 -30.65
N SER A 528 -21.53 -4.04 -29.82
CA SER A 528 -21.05 -2.73 -30.23
C SER A 528 -19.68 -2.78 -30.93
N ASP A 529 -19.26 -1.62 -31.45
CA ASP A 529 -17.95 -1.44 -32.08
C ASP A 529 -16.82 -1.89 -31.17
N TYR A 530 -15.87 -2.65 -31.73
CA TYR A 530 -14.64 -3.06 -31.05
C TYR A 530 -14.85 -3.88 -29.76
N ALA A 531 -16.04 -4.42 -29.50
CA ALA A 531 -16.37 -5.16 -28.28
C ALA A 531 -15.33 -6.21 -27.89
N PHE A 532 -14.69 -6.88 -28.86
CA PHE A 532 -13.67 -7.90 -28.66
C PHE A 532 -12.36 -7.57 -29.39
N ILE A 533 -12.05 -6.28 -29.57
CA ILE A 533 -10.85 -5.90 -30.32
C ILE A 533 -9.60 -6.50 -29.67
N ASN A 534 -8.74 -7.10 -30.51
CA ASN A 534 -7.49 -7.74 -30.09
C ASN A 534 -7.66 -8.85 -29.02
N CYS A 535 -8.83 -9.52 -28.95
CA CYS A 535 -8.98 -10.76 -28.20
C CYS A 535 -8.25 -11.91 -28.92
N ASN A 536 -6.92 -11.92 -28.84
CA ASN A 536 -6.07 -12.72 -29.73
C ASN A 536 -6.27 -14.24 -29.60
N ASN A 537 -6.67 -14.74 -28.43
CA ASN A 537 -6.92 -16.17 -28.19
C ASN A 537 -8.39 -16.59 -28.31
N LEU A 538 -9.31 -15.67 -28.65
CA LEU A 538 -10.73 -16.00 -28.80
C LEU A 538 -10.91 -16.92 -30.02
N LYS A 539 -11.23 -18.19 -29.76
CA LYS A 539 -11.36 -19.26 -30.77
C LYS A 539 -12.80 -19.49 -31.20
N THR A 540 -13.73 -19.37 -30.26
CA THR A 540 -15.14 -19.72 -30.48
C THR A 540 -16.10 -18.75 -29.82
N ILE A 541 -17.15 -18.36 -30.55
CA ILE A 541 -18.29 -17.62 -30.01
C ILE A 541 -19.54 -18.47 -30.18
N PHE A 542 -20.23 -18.72 -29.07
CA PHE A 542 -21.46 -19.49 -29.02
C PHE A 542 -22.65 -18.55 -28.92
N PHE A 543 -23.44 -18.50 -29.97
CA PHE A 543 -24.78 -17.92 -29.97
C PHE A 543 -25.82 -19.01 -29.72
N ILE A 544 -26.90 -18.65 -29.02
CA ILE A 544 -28.11 -19.48 -29.00
C ILE A 544 -28.77 -19.38 -30.39
N SER A 545 -29.25 -20.52 -30.92
CA SER A 545 -29.69 -20.66 -32.31
C SER A 545 -30.81 -19.68 -32.71
N ASN A 546 -31.70 -19.34 -31.78
CA ASN A 546 -32.67 -18.25 -31.93
C ASN A 546 -32.37 -17.18 -30.89
N ASN A 547 -32.11 -15.95 -31.32
CA ASN A 547 -31.75 -14.84 -30.44
C ASN A 547 -32.31 -13.50 -30.92
N LEU A 548 -32.17 -12.47 -30.07
CA LEU A 548 -32.72 -11.12 -30.25
C LEU A 548 -31.71 -10.12 -30.85
N LEU A 549 -30.66 -10.57 -31.55
CA LEU A 549 -29.63 -9.67 -32.07
C LEU A 549 -30.21 -8.67 -33.08
N GLU A 550 -30.18 -7.39 -32.74
CA GLU A 550 -30.72 -6.28 -33.54
C GLU A 550 -29.61 -5.47 -34.22
N ASN A 551 -28.47 -5.30 -33.55
CA ASN A 551 -27.35 -4.50 -34.04
C ASN A 551 -26.00 -5.21 -33.80
N PHE A 552 -25.26 -5.43 -34.88
CA PHE A 552 -23.94 -6.06 -34.88
C PHE A 552 -22.93 -5.19 -35.63
N SER A 553 -21.88 -4.77 -34.93
CA SER A 553 -20.76 -4.09 -35.56
C SER A 553 -19.82 -5.07 -36.27
N ILE A 554 -19.48 -4.76 -37.54
CA ILE A 554 -18.47 -5.47 -38.33
C ILE A 554 -17.06 -5.42 -37.70
N ASN A 555 -16.78 -4.42 -36.87
CA ASN A 555 -15.48 -4.22 -36.23
C ASN A 555 -15.38 -4.88 -34.84
N SER A 556 -16.48 -5.47 -34.35
CA SER A 556 -16.55 -6.10 -33.02
C SER A 556 -15.45 -7.15 -32.80
N PHE A 557 -15.04 -7.87 -33.84
CA PHE A 557 -14.00 -8.92 -33.80
C PHE A 557 -12.66 -8.52 -34.45
N SER A 558 -12.40 -7.22 -34.59
CA SER A 558 -11.13 -6.75 -35.16
C SER A 558 -9.95 -7.27 -34.34
N GLY A 559 -8.92 -7.82 -34.98
CA GLY A 559 -7.76 -8.36 -34.26
C GLY A 559 -8.00 -9.69 -33.51
N CYS A 560 -9.18 -10.31 -33.59
CA CYS A 560 -9.41 -11.68 -33.08
C CYS A 560 -8.69 -12.73 -33.95
N ILE A 561 -7.36 -12.82 -33.81
CA ILE A 561 -6.51 -13.57 -34.73
C ILE A 561 -6.72 -15.08 -34.67
N SER A 562 -7.33 -15.61 -33.60
CA SER A 562 -7.58 -17.04 -33.41
C SER A 562 -9.03 -17.46 -33.66
N LEU A 563 -9.92 -16.56 -34.10
CA LEU A 563 -11.35 -16.86 -34.22
C LEU A 563 -11.61 -17.85 -35.36
N THR A 564 -11.98 -19.08 -34.97
CA THR A 564 -12.20 -20.22 -35.88
C THR A 564 -13.65 -20.59 -36.03
N ASN A 565 -14.49 -20.31 -35.02
CA ASN A 565 -15.86 -20.80 -35.00
C ASN A 565 -16.84 -19.75 -34.45
N ILE A 566 -17.92 -19.52 -35.18
CA ILE A 566 -19.11 -18.81 -34.73
C ILE A 566 -20.29 -19.74 -35.00
N THR A 567 -21.01 -20.14 -33.94
CA THR A 567 -22.11 -21.09 -34.09
C THR A 567 -23.26 -20.50 -34.89
N ASP A 568 -23.95 -21.36 -35.64
CA ASP A 568 -25.09 -20.97 -36.44
C ASP A 568 -26.22 -20.39 -35.55
N PHE A 569 -26.83 -19.30 -36.02
CA PHE A 569 -27.95 -18.65 -35.35
C PHE A 569 -28.85 -17.88 -36.32
N SER A 570 -30.04 -17.51 -35.87
CA SER A 570 -30.98 -16.66 -36.57
C SER A 570 -31.68 -15.69 -35.60
N SER A 571 -31.82 -14.45 -36.04
CA SER A 571 -32.57 -13.36 -35.40
C SER A 571 -33.40 -12.63 -36.46
N ASP A 572 -34.15 -11.60 -36.09
CA ASP A 572 -34.91 -10.80 -37.05
C ASP A 572 -34.01 -10.09 -38.08
N ASN A 573 -32.83 -9.61 -37.66
CA ASN A 573 -31.94 -8.81 -38.49
C ASN A 573 -30.71 -9.57 -39.00
N TYR A 574 -30.30 -10.67 -38.35
CA TYR A 574 -29.07 -11.39 -38.69
C TYR A 574 -29.27 -12.90 -38.72
N GLU A 575 -28.46 -13.59 -39.52
CA GLU A 575 -28.26 -15.03 -39.44
C GLU A 575 -26.78 -15.39 -39.59
N CYS A 576 -26.33 -16.44 -38.92
CA CYS A 576 -25.00 -17.01 -39.09
C CYS A 576 -25.12 -18.43 -39.61
N ASN A 577 -24.42 -18.72 -40.70
CA ASN A 577 -24.32 -20.04 -41.29
C ASN A 577 -22.85 -20.28 -41.69
N PHE A 578 -22.27 -21.40 -41.25
CA PHE A 578 -20.88 -21.76 -41.59
C PHE A 578 -19.89 -20.64 -41.28
N ASN A 579 -19.88 -20.17 -40.03
CA ASN A 579 -18.99 -19.11 -39.54
C ASN A 579 -19.13 -17.75 -40.26
N THR A 580 -20.23 -17.56 -40.99
CA THR A 580 -20.49 -16.39 -41.82
C THR A 580 -21.79 -15.72 -41.39
N ILE A 581 -21.70 -14.46 -40.99
CA ILE A 581 -22.83 -13.64 -40.55
C ILE A 581 -23.37 -12.84 -41.74
N TYR A 582 -24.69 -12.89 -41.90
CA TYR A 582 -25.46 -12.16 -42.89
C TYR A 582 -26.44 -11.22 -42.19
N TYR A 583 -26.66 -10.04 -42.77
CA TYR A 583 -27.70 -9.10 -42.42
C TYR A 583 -28.93 -9.29 -43.32
N LYS A 584 -30.13 -9.30 -42.75
CA LYS A 584 -31.42 -9.50 -43.44
C LYS A 584 -31.99 -8.16 -43.88
N ASN A 585 -31.72 -7.77 -45.12
CA ASN A 585 -32.19 -6.53 -45.73
C ASN A 585 -33.40 -6.78 -46.65
N ASN A 586 -34.62 -6.54 -46.14
CA ASN A 586 -35.86 -6.57 -46.92
C ASN A 586 -35.98 -7.82 -47.85
N SER A 587 -35.92 -9.02 -47.27
CA SER A 587 -35.94 -10.34 -47.94
C SER A 587 -34.65 -10.80 -48.65
N LYS A 588 -33.59 -9.99 -48.64
CA LYS A 588 -32.27 -10.35 -49.16
C LYS A 588 -31.25 -10.45 -48.03
N LEU A 589 -30.20 -11.24 -48.23
CA LEU A 589 -29.09 -11.38 -47.30
C LEU A 589 -27.91 -10.54 -47.77
N ASP A 590 -27.29 -9.76 -46.92
CA ASP A 590 -26.02 -9.09 -47.18
C ASP A 590 -24.95 -9.73 -46.28
N LEU A 591 -23.87 -10.25 -46.86
CA LEU A 591 -22.79 -10.91 -46.11
C LEU A 591 -21.95 -9.84 -45.41
N VAL A 592 -21.93 -9.83 -44.08
CA VAL A 592 -21.30 -8.77 -43.29
C VAL A 592 -19.99 -9.20 -42.62
N TYR A 593 -19.83 -10.47 -42.25
CA TYR A 593 -18.63 -10.95 -41.57
C TYR A 593 -18.39 -12.45 -41.79
N HIS A 594 -17.15 -12.85 -41.97
CA HIS A 594 -16.69 -14.24 -41.99
C HIS A 594 -15.53 -14.42 -41.00
N ALA A 595 -15.58 -15.48 -40.20
CA ALA A 595 -14.57 -15.73 -39.17
C ALA A 595 -13.16 -15.84 -39.79
N ARG A 596 -12.24 -15.03 -39.28
CA ARG A 596 -10.88 -14.82 -39.81
C ARG A 596 -10.12 -16.14 -40.04
N ASN A 597 -10.16 -17.05 -39.07
CA ASN A 597 -9.50 -18.35 -39.11
C ASN A 597 -10.50 -19.50 -39.22
N SER A 598 -11.67 -19.30 -39.83
CA SER A 598 -12.58 -20.41 -40.13
C SER A 598 -11.81 -21.58 -40.75
N LEU A 599 -12.15 -22.82 -40.38
CA LEU A 599 -11.54 -24.01 -40.98
C LEU A 599 -12.09 -24.31 -42.39
N ASP A 600 -13.11 -23.56 -42.81
CA ASP A 600 -13.75 -23.69 -44.11
C ASP A 600 -12.77 -23.33 -45.24
N LYS A 601 -12.50 -24.30 -46.12
CA LYS A 601 -11.65 -24.10 -47.31
C LYS A 601 -12.46 -23.70 -48.54
N VAL A 602 -13.76 -24.02 -48.55
CA VAL A 602 -14.69 -23.77 -49.63
C VAL A 602 -15.93 -23.16 -49.03
N LEU A 603 -16.39 -22.04 -49.59
CA LEU A 603 -17.62 -21.37 -49.18
C LEU A 603 -18.48 -21.13 -50.40
N ILE A 604 -19.75 -21.52 -50.34
CA ILE A 604 -20.75 -21.18 -51.33
C ILE A 604 -21.47 -19.92 -50.84
N VAL A 605 -21.37 -18.84 -51.60
CA VAL A 605 -21.93 -17.54 -51.24
C VAL A 605 -23.22 -17.32 -52.01
N SER A 606 -24.32 -17.16 -51.28
CA SER A 606 -25.65 -16.87 -51.82
C SER A 606 -26.26 -15.70 -51.06
N CYS A 607 -25.81 -14.49 -51.39
CA CYS A 607 -26.27 -13.23 -50.78
C CYS A 607 -26.42 -12.16 -51.87
N ASN A 608 -27.00 -11.01 -51.56
CA ASN A 608 -27.18 -9.87 -52.45
C ASN A 608 -25.94 -8.97 -52.52
N THR A 609 -25.31 -8.68 -51.38
CA THR A 609 -24.08 -7.87 -51.28
C THR A 609 -23.03 -8.60 -50.45
N ILE A 610 -21.76 -8.55 -50.88
CA ILE A 610 -20.62 -8.86 -50.03
C ILE A 610 -20.06 -7.54 -49.52
N CYS A 611 -20.28 -7.25 -48.24
CA CYS A 611 -20.03 -5.94 -47.65
C CYS A 611 -18.54 -5.67 -47.41
N ARG A 612 -18.24 -4.40 -47.11
CA ARG A 612 -16.89 -3.93 -46.75
C ARG A 612 -16.32 -4.78 -45.60
N PHE A 613 -15.08 -5.23 -45.75
CA PHE A 613 -14.33 -6.00 -44.74
C PHE A 613 -14.94 -7.34 -44.31
N SER A 614 -15.92 -7.89 -45.04
CA SER A 614 -16.56 -9.14 -44.60
C SER A 614 -15.62 -10.34 -44.56
N PHE A 615 -14.63 -10.41 -45.44
CA PHE A 615 -13.52 -11.38 -45.41
C PHE A 615 -12.20 -10.69 -45.05
N ASN A 616 -12.18 -9.94 -43.95
CA ASN A 616 -10.97 -9.27 -43.50
C ASN A 616 -10.01 -10.26 -42.83
N HIS A 617 -8.83 -10.45 -43.44
CA HIS A 617 -7.80 -11.39 -43.01
C HIS A 617 -8.23 -12.86 -43.00
N SER A 618 -9.17 -13.26 -43.87
CA SER A 618 -9.61 -14.66 -43.97
C SER A 618 -8.48 -15.57 -44.45
N ASN A 619 -7.87 -16.31 -43.52
CA ASN A 619 -6.58 -16.97 -43.73
C ASN A 619 -6.66 -18.35 -44.37
N ASN A 620 -7.81 -19.02 -44.28
CA ASN A 620 -7.95 -20.43 -44.66
C ASN A 620 -8.82 -20.65 -45.90
N ILE A 621 -9.67 -19.68 -46.25
CA ILE A 621 -10.57 -19.79 -47.39
C ILE A 621 -9.76 -19.88 -48.69
N LYS A 622 -10.02 -20.92 -49.49
CA LYS A 622 -9.29 -21.17 -50.76
C LYS A 622 -10.17 -20.99 -51.97
N ASN A 623 -11.44 -21.34 -51.85
CA ASN A 623 -12.41 -21.30 -52.93
C ASN A 623 -13.69 -20.63 -52.47
N ILE A 624 -14.12 -19.62 -53.21
CA ILE A 624 -15.40 -18.96 -53.01
C ILE A 624 -16.23 -19.18 -54.27
N SER A 625 -17.36 -19.84 -54.11
CA SER A 625 -18.29 -20.09 -55.21
C SER A 625 -19.52 -19.22 -55.01
N ILE A 626 -19.63 -18.14 -55.79
CA ILE A 626 -20.80 -17.27 -55.82
C ILE A 626 -21.90 -17.98 -56.63
N SER A 627 -23.07 -18.19 -56.00
CA SER A 627 -24.22 -18.83 -56.66
C SER A 627 -24.75 -17.97 -57.82
N PRO A 628 -25.21 -18.57 -58.93
CA PRO A 628 -25.86 -17.82 -60.01
C PRO A 628 -27.06 -17.03 -59.49
N ASN A 629 -27.29 -15.83 -60.02
CA ASN A 629 -28.43 -14.97 -59.66
C ASN A 629 -28.51 -14.57 -58.18
N SER A 630 -27.38 -14.58 -57.46
CA SER A 630 -27.32 -14.22 -56.04
C SER A 630 -26.70 -12.83 -55.81
N VAL A 631 -25.37 -12.73 -55.91
CA VAL A 631 -24.61 -11.52 -55.58
C VAL A 631 -24.73 -10.50 -56.70
N SER A 632 -25.02 -9.26 -56.31
CA SER A 632 -25.14 -8.09 -57.18
C SER A 632 -24.02 -7.07 -56.96
N HIS A 633 -23.51 -6.96 -55.74
CA HIS A 633 -22.50 -5.96 -55.36
C HIS A 633 -21.38 -6.61 -54.52
N ILE A 634 -20.13 -6.29 -54.85
CA ILE A 634 -18.94 -6.61 -54.04
C ILE A 634 -18.28 -5.29 -53.64
N GLU A 635 -18.26 -4.97 -52.35
CA GLU A 635 -17.80 -3.68 -51.83
C GLU A 635 -16.27 -3.59 -51.65
N GLU A 636 -15.78 -2.38 -51.39
CA GLU A 636 -14.37 -2.05 -51.17
C GLU A 636 -13.81 -2.89 -50.02
N PHE A 637 -12.60 -3.44 -50.14
CA PHE A 637 -11.97 -4.28 -49.09
C PHE A 637 -12.81 -5.47 -48.59
N SER A 638 -13.84 -5.90 -49.30
CA SER A 638 -14.64 -7.09 -48.94
C SER A 638 -13.77 -8.34 -48.74
N PHE A 639 -12.76 -8.53 -49.59
CA PHE A 639 -11.68 -9.51 -49.47
C PHE A 639 -10.35 -8.80 -49.20
N ASN A 640 -10.15 -8.38 -47.95
CA ASN A 640 -8.93 -7.71 -47.54
C ASN A 640 -7.94 -8.69 -46.91
N ASN A 641 -6.75 -8.82 -47.50
CA ASN A 641 -5.68 -9.69 -47.04
C ASN A 641 -6.14 -11.15 -46.85
N CYS A 642 -6.70 -11.77 -47.90
CA CYS A 642 -7.05 -13.20 -47.91
C CYS A 642 -5.91 -14.00 -48.59
N PRO A 643 -4.84 -14.39 -47.86
CA PRO A 643 -3.62 -14.91 -48.47
C PRO A 643 -3.80 -16.28 -49.14
N GLN A 644 -4.85 -17.04 -48.82
CA GLN A 644 -5.08 -18.37 -49.37
C GLN A 644 -6.18 -18.42 -50.44
N LEU A 645 -6.88 -17.32 -50.71
CA LEU A 645 -7.94 -17.27 -51.71
C LEU A 645 -7.35 -17.51 -53.10
N ARG A 646 -7.72 -18.63 -53.73
CA ARG A 646 -7.19 -19.07 -55.04
C ARG A 646 -8.21 -18.94 -56.15
N TYR A 647 -9.46 -19.28 -55.86
CA TYR A 647 -10.52 -19.42 -56.84
C TYR A 647 -11.75 -18.64 -56.41
N ILE A 648 -12.30 -17.88 -57.35
CA ILE A 648 -13.58 -17.19 -57.25
C ILE A 648 -14.20 -17.05 -58.64
N ASN A 649 -15.52 -17.17 -58.73
CA ASN A 649 -16.29 -16.95 -59.96
C ASN A 649 -17.06 -15.63 -59.91
N PHE A 650 -17.30 -15.05 -61.08
CA PHE A 650 -18.04 -13.82 -61.32
C PHE A 650 -19.23 -14.09 -62.24
N PRO A 651 -20.38 -14.56 -61.71
CA PRO A 651 -21.59 -14.79 -62.51
C PRO A 651 -22.19 -13.49 -63.03
N LEU A 652 -23.07 -13.58 -64.05
CA LEU A 652 -23.76 -12.44 -64.68
C LEU A 652 -24.56 -11.57 -63.71
N SER A 653 -24.90 -12.10 -62.53
CA SER A 653 -25.66 -11.37 -61.52
C SER A 653 -24.89 -10.24 -60.85
N ILE A 654 -23.55 -10.32 -60.83
CA ILE A 654 -22.70 -9.30 -60.23
C ILE A 654 -22.70 -8.08 -61.14
N GLN A 655 -23.23 -6.97 -60.65
CA GLN A 655 -23.33 -5.71 -61.37
C GLN A 655 -22.11 -4.82 -61.11
N THR A 656 -21.63 -4.81 -59.87
CA THR A 656 -20.51 -3.96 -59.45
C THR A 656 -19.50 -4.73 -58.60
N VAL A 657 -18.22 -4.46 -58.85
CA VAL A 657 -17.09 -4.88 -58.03
C VAL A 657 -16.28 -3.62 -57.74
N ALA A 658 -16.28 -3.18 -56.49
CA ALA A 658 -15.58 -1.96 -56.08
C ALA A 658 -14.06 -2.08 -56.25
N ALA A 659 -13.38 -0.94 -56.42
CA ALA A 659 -11.93 -0.88 -56.37
C ALA A 659 -11.41 -1.47 -55.06
N TYR A 660 -10.25 -2.12 -55.08
CA TYR A 660 -9.63 -2.75 -53.89
C TYR A 660 -10.48 -3.80 -53.16
N ALA A 661 -11.57 -4.30 -53.76
CA ALA A 661 -12.35 -5.40 -53.18
C ALA A 661 -11.49 -6.62 -52.82
N PHE A 662 -10.47 -6.96 -53.61
CA PHE A 662 -9.50 -8.04 -53.42
C PHE A 662 -8.12 -7.52 -53.00
N ASN A 663 -8.08 -6.55 -52.09
CA ASN A 663 -6.83 -6.00 -51.59
C ASN A 663 -5.94 -7.08 -50.95
N GLU A 664 -4.65 -7.13 -51.31
CA GLU A 664 -3.67 -8.09 -50.79
C GLU A 664 -4.05 -9.59 -50.96
N CYS A 665 -4.94 -9.92 -51.90
CA CYS A 665 -5.32 -11.30 -52.25
C CYS A 665 -4.34 -11.94 -53.25
N ARG A 666 -3.11 -12.22 -52.82
CA ARG A 666 -2.00 -12.59 -53.72
C ARG A 666 -2.08 -14.00 -54.32
N SER A 667 -2.95 -14.88 -53.82
CA SER A 667 -3.04 -16.29 -54.25
C SER A 667 -4.03 -16.57 -55.37
N ILE A 668 -4.80 -15.56 -55.80
CA ILE A 668 -5.81 -15.70 -56.85
C ILE A 668 -5.12 -16.15 -58.14
N ARG A 669 -5.67 -17.18 -58.79
CA ARG A 669 -5.08 -17.81 -59.98
C ARG A 669 -6.14 -18.45 -60.88
N CYS A 670 -5.76 -18.78 -62.12
CA CYS A 670 -6.66 -19.47 -63.02
C CYS A 670 -7.07 -20.87 -62.52
N PRO A 671 -8.30 -21.33 -62.81
CA PRO A 671 -9.32 -20.62 -63.58
C PRO A 671 -10.07 -19.57 -62.73
N ILE A 672 -10.31 -18.38 -63.32
CA ILE A 672 -11.24 -17.37 -62.83
C ILE A 672 -12.41 -17.37 -63.82
N ASN A 673 -13.58 -17.82 -63.41
CA ASN A 673 -14.75 -17.89 -64.29
C ASN A 673 -15.46 -16.53 -64.28
N ILE A 674 -15.43 -15.80 -65.39
CA ILE A 674 -16.08 -14.50 -65.55
C ILE A 674 -17.12 -14.62 -66.67
N GLU A 675 -18.40 -14.49 -66.33
CA GLU A 675 -19.48 -14.69 -67.31
C GLU A 675 -19.74 -13.45 -68.19
N ASN A 676 -19.57 -12.24 -67.65
CA ASN A 676 -19.69 -11.00 -68.42
C ASN A 676 -18.35 -10.62 -69.06
N THR A 677 -18.31 -10.62 -70.39
CA THR A 677 -17.09 -10.43 -71.18
C THR A 677 -16.92 -9.02 -71.76
N SER A 678 -17.77 -8.07 -71.36
CA SER A 678 -17.66 -6.67 -71.79
C SER A 678 -16.38 -6.00 -71.27
N VAL A 679 -15.81 -5.09 -72.07
CA VAL A 679 -14.53 -4.43 -71.76
C VAL A 679 -14.59 -3.67 -70.44
N ASP A 680 -15.67 -2.93 -70.20
CA ASP A 680 -15.85 -2.14 -68.97
C ASP A 680 -15.94 -3.03 -67.73
N TYR A 681 -16.59 -4.20 -67.83
CA TYR A 681 -16.70 -5.16 -66.73
C TYR A 681 -15.35 -5.82 -66.40
N LEU A 682 -14.57 -6.20 -67.41
CA LEU A 682 -13.22 -6.75 -67.20
C LEU A 682 -12.27 -5.71 -66.61
N LYS A 683 -12.43 -4.43 -66.97
CA LYS A 683 -11.70 -3.32 -66.36
C LYS A 683 -12.06 -3.16 -64.89
N MET A 684 -13.35 -3.20 -64.54
CA MET A 684 -13.83 -3.15 -63.17
C MET A 684 -13.24 -4.29 -62.31
N ILE A 685 -13.22 -5.52 -62.82
CA ILE A 685 -12.56 -6.65 -62.13
C ILE A 685 -11.06 -6.38 -61.96
N SER A 686 -10.39 -5.77 -62.94
CA SER A 686 -8.96 -5.45 -62.82
C SER A 686 -8.68 -4.37 -61.75
N GLU A 687 -9.58 -3.39 -61.61
CA GLU A 687 -9.49 -2.33 -60.59
C GLU A 687 -9.81 -2.83 -59.17
N SER A 688 -10.50 -3.97 -59.06
CA SER A 688 -10.81 -4.60 -57.78
C SER A 688 -9.60 -5.13 -57.00
N GLY A 689 -8.42 -5.19 -57.63
CA GLY A 689 -7.20 -5.77 -57.04
C GLY A 689 -6.80 -7.12 -57.63
N ILE A 690 -7.63 -7.70 -58.51
CA ILE A 690 -7.27 -8.87 -59.30
C ILE A 690 -6.38 -8.44 -60.48
N SER A 691 -5.22 -9.09 -60.65
CA SER A 691 -4.28 -8.73 -61.72
C SER A 691 -4.94 -8.79 -63.11
N SER A 692 -4.82 -7.73 -63.90
CA SER A 692 -5.29 -7.69 -65.28
C SER A 692 -4.72 -8.85 -66.12
N LYS A 693 -3.48 -9.27 -65.85
CA LYS A 693 -2.88 -10.47 -66.49
C LYS A 693 -3.73 -11.72 -66.25
N LEU A 694 -4.23 -11.93 -65.03
CA LEU A 694 -5.09 -13.09 -64.70
C LEU A 694 -6.45 -12.96 -65.39
N VAL A 695 -7.08 -11.78 -65.33
CA VAL A 695 -8.38 -11.51 -65.97
C VAL A 695 -8.34 -11.89 -67.46
N PHE A 696 -7.32 -11.44 -68.21
CA PHE A 696 -7.22 -11.75 -69.63
C PHE A 696 -6.70 -13.15 -69.93
N SER A 697 -5.74 -13.69 -69.17
CA SER A 697 -5.15 -15.02 -69.44
C SER A 697 -6.10 -16.18 -69.15
N CYS A 698 -6.95 -16.09 -68.12
CA CYS A 698 -7.94 -17.13 -67.84
C CYS A 698 -9.06 -17.15 -68.90
N GLN A 699 -9.38 -16.01 -69.50
CA GLN A 699 -10.33 -15.91 -70.61
C GLN A 699 -9.84 -16.69 -71.84
N PHE A 700 -8.56 -16.54 -72.22
CA PHE A 700 -7.96 -17.25 -73.38
C PHE A 700 -7.96 -18.79 -73.25
N LEU A 701 -8.01 -19.33 -72.03
CA LEU A 701 -8.14 -20.77 -71.77
C LEU A 701 -9.59 -21.27 -71.93
N TYR A 702 -10.59 -20.42 -71.71
CA TYR A 702 -12.01 -20.74 -71.92
C TYR A 702 -12.42 -20.52 -73.38
N ASP A 703 -11.79 -19.55 -74.06
CA ASP A 703 -12.07 -19.12 -75.43
C ASP A 703 -11.36 -19.93 -76.53
N SER A 704 -10.65 -21.03 -76.19
CA SER A 704 -10.05 -21.91 -77.20
C SER A 704 -11.06 -22.65 -78.08
N ASN A 705 -12.38 -22.41 -77.89
CA ASN A 705 -13.45 -22.79 -78.80
C ASN A 705 -14.04 -21.65 -79.66
N ARG A 706 -13.56 -20.39 -79.56
CA ARG A 706 -13.94 -19.30 -80.49
C ARG A 706 -12.77 -18.35 -80.78
N GLN A 707 -11.92 -18.75 -81.74
CA GLN A 707 -11.01 -17.80 -82.40
C GLN A 707 -11.77 -16.87 -83.34
N LYS A 708 -11.91 -15.59 -82.95
CA LYS A 708 -11.77 -14.40 -83.82
C LYS A 708 -12.17 -13.14 -83.02
N VAL A 709 -11.20 -12.49 -82.38
CA VAL A 709 -10.90 -11.04 -82.47
C VAL A 709 -9.59 -10.85 -81.68
N LYS A 710 -8.47 -10.77 -82.40
CA LYS A 710 -7.16 -10.38 -81.88
C LYS A 710 -6.75 -9.10 -82.63
N PHE A 711 -6.12 -8.18 -81.90
CA PHE A 711 -5.58 -6.87 -82.32
C PHE A 711 -6.52 -5.66 -82.17
N GLN A 712 -6.71 -5.17 -80.93
CA GLN A 712 -6.84 -3.73 -80.69
C GLN A 712 -6.60 -3.24 -79.24
N LEU A 713 -5.91 -3.98 -78.37
CA LEU A 713 -5.69 -3.56 -76.98
C LEU A 713 -4.23 -3.63 -76.47
N PHE A 714 -3.27 -3.86 -77.37
CA PHE A 714 -1.84 -3.64 -77.08
C PHE A 714 -1.35 -2.41 -77.84
N ASN A 715 -1.71 -1.21 -77.37
CA ASN A 715 -0.86 -0.01 -77.43
C ASN A 715 -1.61 1.23 -76.93
N SER A 716 -1.23 1.71 -75.73
CA SER A 716 -1.13 3.14 -75.43
C SER A 716 -0.53 3.36 -74.04
N SER A 717 0.78 3.13 -73.92
CA SER A 717 1.70 3.95 -73.10
C SER A 717 3.09 3.30 -73.01
N ALA A 718 3.83 3.30 -74.12
CA ALA A 718 5.28 3.17 -74.11
C ALA A 718 5.88 4.20 -75.06
N ASN A 719 5.60 5.47 -74.79
CA ASN A 719 6.38 6.61 -75.28
C ASN A 719 6.99 7.29 -74.05
N LEU A 720 8.09 6.73 -73.54
CA LEU A 720 9.00 7.42 -72.61
C LEU A 720 10.39 6.76 -72.46
N PHE A 721 10.87 5.98 -73.44
CA PHE A 721 12.19 5.35 -73.32
C PHE A 721 12.96 5.18 -74.65
N TRP A 722 13.06 6.25 -75.47
CA TRP A 722 14.06 6.32 -76.55
C TRP A 722 14.55 7.76 -76.81
N ARG A 723 15.25 8.37 -75.84
CA ARG A 723 16.16 9.49 -76.12
C ARG A 723 17.27 9.53 -75.07
N HIS A 724 18.43 8.98 -75.46
CA HIS A 724 19.79 8.97 -74.89
C HIS A 724 20.31 7.53 -75.06
N LEU A 725 21.19 7.15 -75.98
CA LEU A 725 22.26 7.86 -76.66
C LEU A 725 22.63 7.14 -77.98
N SER A 726 23.03 7.96 -78.94
CA SER A 726 23.88 7.64 -80.09
C SER A 726 25.34 7.52 -79.65
N ASN A 727 25.93 6.33 -79.79
CA ASN A 727 27.26 6.02 -80.35
C ASN A 727 27.53 4.52 -80.20
#